data_AF-A0AAE0GY53-F1
#
_entry.id   AF-A0AAE0GY53-F1
#
_cell.length_a   1.000
_cell.length_b   1.000
_cell.length_c   1.000
_cell.angle_alpha   90.00
_cell.angle_beta   90.00
_cell.angle_gamma   90.00
#
_symmetry.space_group_name_H-M   'P 1'
#
loop_
_entity.id
_entity.type
_entity.pdbx_description
1 polymer ?
#
loop_
_entity_poly.entity_id
_entity_poly.type
_entity_poly.pdbx_seq_one_letter_code
_entity_poly.pdbx_strand_id
1 'polypeptide(L)'
;MEIADQNRMESSTTKRVSHTQVHAEPSSESAPPVGAKPAERSKSRKSRGRERRVSGFWTRKMRVLKSKALKTSREKRSFAPILVLCMCTSCWAVASTFSENGANSGPDGSECTDQPTEGYFCICPRETVCATEWHEVIFLVLSRCSAYFDYPLYILLFLTKCHNLRGALYRTHLSEWLPLEDMHHLHTFAGAVVSVEVVWHSFWHLLRWGVAGDISFVWSHVTGRSGLVSLLLTPLIAWPMMFRRARRSIPFGYRKALHYLSVVWGISICFHAPKMHIAYIMGCAVGCYVLDWTVGYFMAIHFCPSLQMTRLGATAVEIAFEHPPGFINRGGGYVYICLPWLARSEWHAFSLYKHPTKKNCSSVCIARLGDWTKDLHAALARPGAHPGWIYGPFPSPFSGATSRPNLMAVASGIGVTPTLGTISQLAETHKVNVVWMCRDHDLIEYFMRSVQFDDDAWSIIFYTGKIPLLLDEDHFLRNPRLLIIEGRPALREDILGIMAAVESDSLLPKTLLDRAATMSHKIFGRSIAEHLRVVLERATTTYSMDDLYDLGMEYSFEGSRSAGASGLDGIVPLQNKGAAEIDGEQRLAHLCAEGVTVQGFECLVTELEKVSGISSRTEVQKSAMLAIFEQLDKNSNGALEFVEFEAAVNTLKGVVQDKEANSHEVDSPKESEKKPSVARMVMQKQQEAGLNYFKDWGIMYCGGAAPVVATLKQMHHDLGVSVKIESFDW
;
A
#
# COMPACT_ATOMS: atom_id res chain seq x y z
N MET A 1 30.00 -50.01 -15.65
CA MET A 1 31.08 -49.64 -14.71
C MET A 1 30.40 -48.97 -13.54
N GLU A 2 29.94 -49.80 -12.61
CA GLU A 2 30.56 -50.03 -11.27
C GLU A 2 30.12 -48.91 -10.30
N ILE A 3 29.11 -49.09 -9.44
CA ILE A 3 28.94 -49.98 -8.27
C ILE A 3 29.70 -49.51 -7.02
N ALA A 4 28.96 -49.47 -5.90
CA ALA A 4 29.35 -49.60 -4.48
C ALA A 4 29.99 -48.37 -3.79
N ASP A 5 29.78 -48.07 -2.51
CA ASP A 5 29.19 -48.77 -1.34
C ASP A 5 28.68 -47.67 -0.35
N GLN A 6 27.50 -47.76 0.28
CA GLN A 6 27.10 -48.54 1.46
C GLN A 6 27.86 -48.30 2.79
N ASN A 7 27.06 -47.85 3.77
CA ASN A 7 26.97 -48.32 5.16
C ASN A 7 28.14 -48.13 6.14
N ARG A 8 27.90 -47.37 7.23
CA ARG A 8 27.73 -47.87 8.63
C ARG A 8 27.57 -46.66 9.57
N MET A 9 26.57 -46.54 10.45
CA MET A 9 26.07 -47.38 11.56
C MET A 9 26.62 -46.91 12.92
N GLU A 10 25.69 -46.88 13.90
CA GLU A 10 25.86 -46.90 15.35
C GLU A 10 26.11 -45.56 16.08
N SER A 11 25.68 -45.37 17.33
CA SER A 11 24.55 -45.82 18.15
C SER A 11 24.74 -45.15 19.52
N SER A 12 23.66 -45.03 20.30
CA SER A 12 23.67 -45.03 21.78
C SER A 12 24.17 -43.73 22.47
N THR A 13 23.70 -43.28 23.64
CA THR A 13 22.79 -43.85 24.64
C THR A 13 22.32 -42.72 25.58
N THR A 14 21.09 -42.85 26.07
CA THR A 14 20.52 -42.42 27.36
C THR A 14 21.40 -41.71 28.41
N LYS A 15 20.84 -40.69 29.08
CA LYS A 15 20.61 -40.73 30.55
C LYS A 15 19.59 -39.70 31.06
N ARG A 16 18.84 -40.16 32.06
CA ARG A 16 17.67 -39.59 32.75
C ARG A 16 18.08 -39.30 34.20
N VAL A 17 17.76 -38.12 34.75
CA VAL A 17 17.69 -37.80 36.21
C VAL A 17 16.74 -36.58 36.32
N SER A 18 15.46 -36.68 36.68
CA SER A 18 14.78 -36.88 37.98
C SER A 18 14.96 -35.77 39.04
N HIS A 19 13.85 -35.06 39.27
CA HIS A 19 13.29 -34.49 40.51
C HIS A 19 14.13 -33.59 41.43
N THR A 20 13.61 -32.38 41.71
CA THR A 20 13.31 -31.98 43.10
C THR A 20 12.17 -30.95 43.15
N GLN A 21 11.25 -31.21 44.07
CA GLN A 21 10.04 -30.47 44.43
C GLN A 21 10.32 -29.70 45.74
N VAL A 22 9.84 -28.46 45.92
CA VAL A 22 9.72 -27.82 47.25
C VAL A 22 8.42 -27.02 47.35
N HIS A 23 7.75 -27.24 48.49
CA HIS A 23 6.50 -26.73 49.08
C HIS A 23 6.32 -25.19 49.09
N ALA A 24 5.10 -24.63 48.88
CA ALA A 24 3.99 -24.35 49.84
C ALA A 24 4.35 -23.23 50.86
N GLU A 25 3.61 -22.15 51.14
CA GLU A 25 2.20 -21.99 51.56
C GLU A 25 1.78 -20.46 51.63
N PRO A 26 0.53 -20.08 52.03
CA PRO A 26 -0.21 -18.89 51.58
C PRO A 26 -0.53 -17.82 52.68
N SER A 27 -1.16 -16.70 52.28
CA SER A 27 -2.00 -15.80 53.12
C SER A 27 -2.80 -14.88 52.17
N SER A 28 -4.14 -14.91 52.07
CA SER A 28 -5.26 -14.59 52.98
C SER A 28 -5.51 -13.09 53.18
N GLU A 29 -6.81 -12.74 53.22
CA GLU A 29 -7.45 -11.44 53.52
C GLU A 29 -7.78 -10.55 52.31
N SER A 30 -8.92 -9.86 52.22
CA SER A 30 -10.24 -9.92 52.88
C SER A 30 -11.14 -8.91 52.13
N ALA A 31 -12.43 -9.16 52.08
CA ALA A 31 -13.47 -8.21 51.68
C ALA A 31 -14.74 -8.54 52.49
N PRO A 32 -15.77 -7.68 52.56
CA PRO A 32 -15.86 -6.22 52.65
C PRO A 32 -16.64 -5.81 53.94
N PRO A 33 -17.18 -4.57 54.04
CA PRO A 33 -18.58 -4.54 54.44
C PRO A 33 -19.49 -3.55 53.69
N VAL A 34 -20.76 -3.89 53.81
CA VAL A 34 -22.00 -3.35 53.26
C VAL A 34 -22.52 -2.18 54.11
N GLY A 35 -23.18 -1.19 53.48
CA GLY A 35 -24.28 -0.46 54.12
C GLY A 35 -24.44 1.01 53.74
N ALA A 36 -25.48 1.33 52.94
CA ALA A 36 -26.46 2.39 53.22
C ALA A 36 -27.57 2.43 52.16
N LYS A 37 -28.81 2.60 52.62
CA LYS A 37 -30.11 2.56 51.93
C LYS A 37 -30.55 3.97 51.44
N PRO A 38 -31.70 4.11 50.73
CA PRO A 38 -31.90 5.05 49.63
C PRO A 38 -32.60 6.37 50.02
N ALA A 39 -32.46 7.39 49.16
CA ALA A 39 -33.29 8.59 49.19
C ALA A 39 -33.99 8.80 47.83
N GLU A 40 -35.31 8.97 47.91
CA GLU A 40 -36.26 9.26 46.84
C GLU A 40 -36.18 10.71 46.29
N ARG A 41 -36.88 10.89 45.17
CA ARG A 41 -37.52 12.10 44.62
C ARG A 41 -36.77 12.98 43.61
N SER A 42 -37.09 12.67 42.35
CA SER A 42 -37.91 13.50 41.42
C SER A 42 -37.37 14.85 40.89
N LYS A 43 -37.61 15.02 39.58
CA LYS A 43 -37.72 16.27 38.79
C LYS A 43 -36.43 17.02 38.45
N SER A 44 -35.92 16.81 37.24
CA SER A 44 -35.50 17.89 36.32
C SER A 44 -35.08 17.31 34.97
N ARG A 45 -36.08 17.07 34.11
CA ARG A 45 -35.89 16.59 32.73
C ARG A 45 -35.96 17.79 31.78
N LYS A 46 -35.06 18.78 31.92
CA LYS A 46 -34.91 19.86 30.93
C LYS A 46 -33.53 20.55 30.87
N SER A 47 -32.57 20.26 31.77
CA SER A 47 -31.18 20.78 31.68
C SER A 47 -30.17 19.81 31.03
N ARG A 48 -30.48 18.51 30.93
CA ARG A 48 -29.58 17.45 30.41
C ARG A 48 -29.20 17.55 28.92
N GLY A 49 -29.88 18.40 28.13
CA GLY A 49 -29.61 18.56 26.70
C GLY A 49 -28.37 19.41 26.38
N ARG A 50 -28.05 20.39 27.24
CA ARG A 50 -26.92 21.31 27.03
C ARG A 50 -25.62 20.74 27.63
N GLU A 51 -25.71 20.09 28.78
CA GLU A 51 -24.57 19.44 29.46
C GLU A 51 -24.03 18.20 28.74
N ARG A 52 -24.89 17.42 28.06
CA ARG A 52 -24.46 16.28 27.21
C ARG A 52 -23.74 16.73 25.94
N ARG A 53 -24.10 17.89 25.39
CA ARG A 53 -23.45 18.42 24.17
C ARG A 53 -22.08 19.01 24.48
N VAL A 54 -21.91 19.65 25.65
CA VAL A 54 -20.62 20.14 26.14
C VAL A 54 -19.72 18.97 26.59
N SER A 55 -20.21 18.03 27.41
CA SER A 55 -19.39 16.86 27.81
C SER A 55 -19.06 15.92 26.65
N GLY A 56 -19.93 15.80 25.64
CA GLY A 56 -19.66 15.07 24.39
C GLY A 56 -18.55 15.72 23.56
N PHE A 57 -18.49 17.05 23.50
CA PHE A 57 -17.44 17.78 22.80
C PHE A 57 -16.09 17.67 23.54
N TRP A 58 -16.09 17.85 24.86
CA TRP A 58 -14.88 17.69 25.69
C TRP A 58 -14.38 16.24 25.73
N THR A 59 -15.26 15.24 25.76
CA THR A 59 -14.85 13.82 25.69
C THR A 59 -14.37 13.39 24.31
N ARG A 60 -14.86 14.00 23.22
CA ARG A 60 -14.36 13.78 21.85
C ARG A 60 -13.02 14.49 21.64
N LYS A 61 -12.86 15.71 22.12
CA LYS A 61 -11.60 16.47 22.09
C LYS A 61 -10.54 15.82 22.99
N MET A 62 -10.91 15.37 24.19
CA MET A 62 -10.04 14.55 25.05
C MET A 62 -9.72 13.20 24.41
N ARG A 63 -10.66 12.49 23.78
CA ARG A 63 -10.32 11.25 23.04
C ARG A 63 -9.37 11.49 21.88
N VAL A 64 -9.51 12.60 21.15
CA VAL A 64 -8.58 13.00 20.09
C VAL A 64 -7.22 13.40 20.67
N LEU A 65 -7.17 14.10 21.80
CA LEU A 65 -5.92 14.45 22.48
C LEU A 65 -5.25 13.24 23.13
N LYS A 66 -6.01 12.31 23.72
CA LYS A 66 -5.52 11.05 24.29
C LYS A 66 -5.08 10.10 23.17
N SER A 67 -5.80 10.04 22.05
CA SER A 67 -5.43 9.34 20.81
C SER A 67 -4.15 9.91 20.22
N LYS A 68 -4.00 11.23 20.13
CA LYS A 68 -2.77 11.90 19.71
C LYS A 68 -1.63 11.62 20.68
N ALA A 69 -1.87 11.71 22.00
CA ALA A 69 -0.91 11.44 23.06
C ALA A 69 -0.44 9.96 23.06
N LEU A 70 -1.37 9.02 22.85
CA LEU A 70 -1.11 7.58 22.68
C LEU A 70 -0.38 7.27 21.37
N LYS A 71 -0.71 8.00 20.28
CA LYS A 71 0.00 7.92 18.99
C LYS A 71 1.46 8.36 19.16
N THR A 72 1.71 9.50 19.81
CA THR A 72 3.07 9.93 20.17
C THR A 72 3.73 8.97 21.16
N SER A 73 3.01 8.38 22.11
CA SER A 73 3.57 7.45 23.10
C SER A 73 4.09 6.14 22.49
N ARG A 74 3.56 5.72 21.32
CA ARG A 74 3.89 4.44 20.70
C ARG A 74 4.88 4.55 19.54
N GLU A 75 4.81 5.63 18.75
CA GLU A 75 5.95 6.04 17.90
C GLU A 75 7.21 6.23 18.77
N LYS A 76 7.06 6.83 19.97
CA LYS A 76 8.14 6.92 20.96
C LYS A 76 8.66 5.56 21.45
N ARG A 77 7.86 4.48 21.50
CA ARG A 77 8.34 3.14 21.90
C ARG A 77 9.15 2.44 20.81
N SER A 78 8.82 2.65 19.54
CA SER A 78 9.57 2.08 18.41
C SER A 78 10.91 2.78 18.17
N PHE A 79 10.98 4.08 18.48
CA PHE A 79 12.22 4.87 18.37
C PHE A 79 12.96 5.06 19.69
N ALA A 80 12.41 4.57 20.81
CA ALA A 80 13.03 4.65 22.14
C ALA A 80 14.50 4.21 22.17
N PRO A 81 14.90 3.04 21.63
CA PRO A 81 16.31 2.64 21.70
C PRO A 81 17.22 3.59 20.92
N ILE A 82 16.76 4.11 19.78
CA ILE A 82 17.51 5.06 18.96
C ILE A 82 17.64 6.40 19.69
N LEU A 83 16.55 6.91 20.27
CA LEU A 83 16.57 8.13 21.07
C LEU A 83 17.44 8.00 22.31
N VAL A 84 17.43 6.83 22.99
CA VAL A 84 18.33 6.55 24.11
C VAL A 84 19.79 6.58 23.63
N LEU A 85 20.10 5.97 22.50
CA LEU A 85 21.45 6.03 21.92
C LEU A 85 21.88 7.48 21.63
N CYS A 86 21.00 8.28 21.01
CA CYS A 86 21.27 9.69 20.72
C CYS A 86 21.45 10.52 22.01
N MET A 87 20.69 10.20 23.06
CA MET A 87 20.84 10.85 24.37
C MET A 87 22.16 10.44 25.04
N CYS A 88 22.55 9.16 24.96
CA CYS A 88 23.84 8.69 25.47
C CYS A 88 25.03 9.37 24.77
N THR A 89 24.99 9.52 23.43
CA THR A 89 26.04 10.24 22.69
C THR A 89 26.09 11.72 23.08
N SER A 90 24.94 12.34 23.34
CA SER A 90 24.86 13.72 23.84
C SER A 90 25.43 13.86 25.26
N CYS A 91 25.05 12.96 26.19
CA CYS A 91 25.58 12.94 27.55
C CYS A 91 27.10 12.76 27.58
N TRP A 92 27.63 11.89 26.71
CA TRP A 92 29.07 11.74 26.52
C TRP A 92 29.73 13.04 26.05
N ALA A 93 29.08 13.78 25.14
CA ALA A 93 29.58 15.08 24.68
C ALA A 93 29.65 16.11 25.82
N VAL A 94 28.63 16.16 26.69
CA VAL A 94 28.64 17.01 27.88
C VAL A 94 29.78 16.60 28.82
N ALA A 95 29.86 15.31 29.19
CA ALA A 95 30.89 14.80 30.10
C ALA A 95 32.30 15.07 29.58
N SER A 96 32.54 14.92 28.27
CA SER A 96 33.84 15.21 27.64
C SER A 96 34.15 16.70 27.52
N THR A 97 33.13 17.57 27.51
CA THR A 97 33.33 19.04 27.52
C THR A 97 33.83 19.53 28.89
N PHE A 98 33.46 18.84 29.97
CA PHE A 98 33.82 19.18 31.35
C PHE A 98 34.89 18.26 31.99
N SER A 99 35.41 17.28 31.25
CA SER A 99 36.51 16.40 31.72
C SER A 99 37.82 17.18 31.83
N GLU A 100 38.73 16.79 32.74
CA GLU A 100 40.04 17.44 32.97
C GLU A 100 40.88 17.62 31.69
N ASN A 101 40.70 16.78 30.67
CA ASN A 101 41.34 16.94 29.35
C ASN A 101 40.77 18.13 28.51
N GLY A 102 39.56 18.60 28.83
CA GLY A 102 38.92 19.78 28.25
C GLY A 102 39.00 21.03 29.14
N ALA A 103 39.26 20.84 30.44
CA ALA A 103 39.35 21.93 31.42
C ALA A 103 40.74 22.60 31.49
N ASN A 104 41.76 22.07 30.80
CA ASN A 104 43.06 22.70 30.60
C ASN A 104 43.80 22.05 29.41
N SER A 105 43.51 22.45 28.16
CA SER A 105 44.34 22.03 27.03
C SER A 105 44.69 23.19 26.11
N GLY A 106 45.84 23.82 26.41
CA GLY A 106 46.64 24.48 25.37
C GLY A 106 47.37 23.42 24.55
N PRO A 107 47.48 23.61 23.22
CA PRO A 107 48.82 23.48 22.67
C PRO A 107 49.25 24.76 21.93
N ASP A 108 48.33 25.37 21.18
CA ASP A 108 48.39 26.67 20.48
C ASP A 108 46.94 27.03 20.09
N GLY A 109 46.04 26.87 21.08
CA GLY A 109 44.79 27.60 21.26
C GLY A 109 45.03 28.55 22.43
N SER A 110 45.81 29.60 22.17
CA SER A 110 46.57 30.37 23.15
C SER A 110 45.76 31.34 24.02
N GLU A 111 44.42 31.25 24.07
CA GLU A 111 43.61 32.18 24.85
C GLU A 111 43.42 31.78 26.32
N CYS A 112 43.56 30.50 26.68
CA CYS A 112 43.33 30.04 28.06
C CYS A 112 44.58 29.99 28.95
N THR A 113 45.78 30.32 28.44
CA THR A 113 47.05 30.09 29.16
C THR A 113 47.47 31.20 30.13
N ASP A 114 46.93 32.42 30.01
CA ASP A 114 47.39 33.59 30.77
C ASP A 114 46.31 34.26 31.67
N GLN A 115 45.13 33.66 31.82
CA GLN A 115 44.05 34.26 32.64
C GLN A 115 44.03 33.72 34.09
N PRO A 116 43.86 34.60 35.10
CA PRO A 116 43.89 34.22 36.51
C PRO A 116 42.79 33.21 36.86
N THR A 117 43.18 32.17 37.59
CA THR A 117 42.38 30.96 37.92
C THR A 117 41.27 31.17 38.95
N GLU A 118 41.03 32.40 39.43
CA GLU A 118 39.93 32.69 40.35
C GLU A 118 38.67 33.12 39.58
N GLY A 119 37.84 32.13 39.21
CA GLY A 119 36.44 32.34 38.79
C GLY A 119 36.13 32.28 37.29
N TYR A 120 37.14 32.13 36.42
CA TYR A 120 36.95 32.02 34.96
C TYR A 120 37.03 30.56 34.48
N PHE A 121 36.06 30.15 33.65
CA PHE A 121 35.99 28.81 33.06
C PHE A 121 36.19 28.92 31.55
N CYS A 122 37.40 28.57 31.06
CA CYS A 122 37.81 28.69 29.66
C CYS A 122 37.84 27.31 28.98
N ILE A 123 37.06 27.11 27.91
CA ILE A 123 37.09 25.91 27.07
C ILE A 123 37.50 26.32 25.65
N CYS A 124 38.70 25.98 25.22
CA CYS A 124 39.19 26.36 23.89
C CYS A 124 39.99 25.28 23.15
N PRO A 125 39.37 24.13 22.81
CA PRO A 125 40.05 23.08 22.05
C PRO A 125 40.43 23.51 20.62
N ARG A 126 39.78 24.55 20.07
CA ARG A 126 40.09 25.20 18.79
C ARG A 126 39.34 26.53 18.67
N GLU A 127 39.83 27.44 17.84
CA GLU A 127 39.26 28.77 17.57
C GLU A 127 37.73 28.77 17.37
N THR A 128 37.20 27.88 16.51
CA THR A 128 35.77 27.84 16.21
C THR A 128 34.91 27.25 17.35
N VAL A 129 35.53 26.79 18.44
CA VAL A 129 34.91 26.09 19.59
C VAL A 129 35.52 26.63 20.90
N CYS A 130 35.92 27.89 20.92
CA CYS A 130 36.35 28.61 22.11
C CYS A 130 35.14 29.12 22.91
N ALA A 131 35.24 29.16 24.24
CA ALA A 131 34.29 29.79 25.13
C ALA A 131 35.03 30.27 26.38
N THR A 132 35.08 31.57 26.61
CA THR A 132 35.78 32.20 27.74
C THR A 132 34.82 32.63 28.84
N GLU A 133 33.55 32.87 28.49
CA GLU A 133 32.50 33.34 29.37
C GLU A 133 31.41 32.28 29.62
N TRP A 134 30.76 32.32 30.79
CA TRP A 134 29.74 31.33 31.18
C TRP A 134 28.58 31.19 30.19
N HIS A 135 28.15 32.29 29.57
CA HIS A 135 27.08 32.26 28.58
C HIS A 135 27.54 31.59 27.27
N GLU A 136 28.78 31.82 26.85
CA GLU A 136 29.36 31.14 25.70
C GLU A 136 29.52 29.64 25.94
N VAL A 137 29.88 29.25 27.17
CA VAL A 137 29.96 27.84 27.60
C VAL A 137 28.58 27.18 27.50
N ILE A 138 27.51 27.85 27.95
CA ILE A 138 26.14 27.33 27.80
C ILE A 138 25.79 27.14 26.32
N PHE A 139 26.04 28.14 25.48
CA PHE A 139 25.76 28.05 24.04
C PHE A 139 26.56 26.93 23.37
N LEU A 140 27.83 26.77 23.76
CA LEU A 140 28.71 25.71 23.29
C LEU A 140 28.22 24.32 23.72
N VAL A 141 27.77 24.17 24.97
CA VAL A 141 27.19 22.90 25.45
C VAL A 141 25.93 22.57 24.66
N LEU A 142 25.03 23.53 24.45
CA LEU A 142 23.80 23.32 23.68
C LEU A 142 24.08 22.92 22.23
N SER A 143 25.06 23.57 21.58
CA SER A 143 25.42 23.25 20.21
C SER A 143 26.15 21.89 20.09
N ARG A 144 26.99 21.53 21.06
CA ARG A 144 27.66 20.21 21.09
C ARG A 144 26.67 19.09 21.39
N CYS A 145 25.71 19.30 22.29
CA CYS A 145 24.67 18.31 22.58
C CYS A 145 23.90 17.95 21.31
N SER A 146 23.42 18.95 20.56
CA SER A 146 22.67 18.71 19.33
C SER A 146 23.51 18.00 18.25
N ALA A 147 24.78 18.38 18.10
CA ALA A 147 25.66 17.73 17.13
C ALA A 147 25.84 16.24 17.40
N TYR A 148 26.11 15.86 18.66
CA TYR A 148 26.32 14.46 19.03
C TYR A 148 25.02 13.66 19.10
N PHE A 149 23.90 14.32 19.38
CA PHE A 149 22.57 13.73 19.26
C PHE A 149 22.31 13.21 17.84
N ASP A 150 22.75 13.96 16.82
CA ASP A 150 22.50 13.62 15.42
C ASP A 150 23.38 12.49 14.86
N TYR A 151 24.48 12.10 15.51
CA TYR A 151 25.42 11.12 14.94
C TYR A 151 24.77 9.76 14.57
N PRO A 152 23.99 9.11 15.44
CA PRO A 152 23.27 7.91 15.06
C PRO A 152 22.25 8.17 13.94
N LEU A 153 21.59 9.33 13.94
CA LEU A 153 20.60 9.70 12.93
C LEU A 153 21.23 9.90 11.55
N TYR A 154 22.42 10.49 11.48
CA TYR A 154 23.20 10.64 10.24
C TYR A 154 23.50 9.29 9.59
N ILE A 155 23.95 8.31 10.38
CA ILE A 155 24.20 6.95 9.88
C ILE A 155 22.90 6.36 9.31
N LEU A 156 21.80 6.48 10.06
CA LEU A 156 20.51 5.95 9.66
C LEU A 156 19.96 6.59 8.38
N LEU A 157 20.15 7.90 8.18
CA LEU A 157 19.67 8.61 6.99
C LEU A 157 20.18 7.97 5.68
N PHE A 158 21.45 7.57 5.64
CA PHE A 158 22.08 6.96 4.47
C PHE A 158 21.85 5.45 4.42
N LEU A 159 22.09 4.71 5.52
CA LEU A 159 21.98 3.25 5.53
C LEU A 159 20.56 2.74 5.24
N THR A 160 19.53 3.47 5.69
CA THR A 160 18.13 3.11 5.40
C THR A 160 17.77 3.20 3.91
N LYS A 161 18.63 3.85 3.09
CA LYS A 161 18.47 4.00 1.63
C LYS A 161 19.48 3.20 0.82
N CYS A 162 20.33 2.40 1.47
CA CYS A 162 21.18 1.40 0.80
C CYS A 162 20.33 0.18 0.42
N HIS A 163 19.63 0.26 -0.71
CA HIS A 163 18.63 -0.72 -1.12
C HIS A 163 19.23 -2.10 -1.43
N ASN A 164 20.40 -2.17 -2.06
CA ASN A 164 21.02 -3.44 -2.44
C ASN A 164 21.61 -4.15 -1.22
N LEU A 165 22.34 -3.42 -0.38
CA LEU A 165 22.91 -3.89 0.88
C LEU A 165 21.81 -4.40 1.80
N ARG A 166 20.73 -3.63 1.98
CA ARG A 166 19.57 -4.05 2.77
C ARG A 166 18.92 -5.31 2.20
N GLY A 167 18.76 -5.38 0.88
CA GLY A 167 18.23 -6.57 0.21
C GLY A 167 19.12 -7.80 0.37
N ALA A 168 20.45 -7.62 0.37
CA ALA A 168 21.43 -8.68 0.61
C ALA A 168 21.39 -9.15 2.07
N LEU A 169 21.44 -8.22 3.02
CA LEU A 169 21.38 -8.50 4.46
C LEU A 169 20.06 -9.17 4.86
N TYR A 170 18.95 -8.78 4.22
CA TYR A 170 17.63 -9.39 4.44
C TYR A 170 17.62 -10.90 4.15
N ARG A 171 18.50 -11.37 3.26
CA ARG A 171 18.62 -12.80 2.90
C ARG A 171 19.55 -13.58 3.83
N THR A 172 20.12 -12.92 4.84
CA THR A 172 21.01 -13.54 5.83
C THR A 172 20.29 -13.67 7.17
N HIS A 173 20.87 -14.43 8.10
CA HIS A 173 20.36 -14.56 9.47
C HIS A 173 20.23 -13.21 10.22
N LEU A 174 20.84 -12.12 9.71
CA LEU A 174 20.72 -10.79 10.30
C LEU A 174 19.30 -10.22 10.22
N SER A 175 18.46 -10.69 9.30
CA SER A 175 17.06 -10.25 9.20
C SER A 175 16.22 -10.61 10.43
N GLU A 176 16.60 -11.64 11.19
CA GLU A 176 15.94 -12.02 12.44
C GLU A 176 16.20 -11.01 13.58
N TRP A 177 17.33 -10.30 13.52
CA TRP A 177 17.77 -9.37 14.57
C TRP A 177 17.51 -7.91 14.19
N LEU A 178 17.53 -7.61 12.90
CA LEU A 178 17.40 -6.27 12.35
C LEU A 178 16.12 -6.15 11.53
N PRO A 179 15.26 -5.14 11.79
CA PRO A 179 13.99 -4.97 11.09
C PRO A 179 14.16 -4.38 9.66
N LEU A 180 14.95 -5.04 8.81
CA LEU A 180 15.43 -4.53 7.51
C LEU A 180 14.31 -4.26 6.48
N GLU A 181 13.09 -4.73 6.73
CA GLU A 181 11.92 -4.58 5.85
C GLU A 181 11.32 -3.16 5.83
N ASP A 182 11.20 -2.50 6.99
CA ASP A 182 10.58 -1.17 7.15
C ASP A 182 11.60 -0.09 7.56
N MET A 183 12.53 0.19 6.64
CA MET A 183 13.56 1.21 6.85
C MET A 183 13.11 2.62 6.42
N HIS A 184 12.02 2.73 5.64
CA HIS A 184 11.57 4.04 5.17
C HIS A 184 11.00 4.89 6.30
N HIS A 185 10.22 4.29 7.21
CA HIS A 185 9.70 5.01 8.37
C HIS A 185 10.85 5.58 9.22
N LEU A 186 11.92 4.80 9.44
CA LEU A 186 13.10 5.25 10.16
C LEU A 186 13.82 6.41 9.45
N HIS A 187 13.97 6.34 8.12
CA HIS A 187 14.51 7.43 7.33
C HIS A 187 13.72 8.74 7.49
N THR A 188 12.39 8.67 7.40
CA THR A 188 11.53 9.87 7.51
C THR A 188 11.56 10.46 8.91
N PHE A 189 11.61 9.62 9.95
CA PHE A 189 11.78 10.06 11.33
C PHE A 189 13.13 10.75 11.55
N ALA A 190 14.24 10.11 11.16
CA ALA A 190 15.59 10.67 11.30
C ALA A 190 15.71 12.01 10.54
N GLY A 191 15.17 12.09 9.32
CA GLY A 191 15.21 13.31 8.52
C GLY A 191 14.40 14.46 9.12
N ALA A 192 13.27 14.16 9.77
CA ALA A 192 12.47 15.17 10.45
C ALA A 192 13.19 15.74 11.68
N VAL A 193 13.82 14.86 12.48
CA VAL A 193 14.57 15.24 13.69
C VAL A 193 15.82 16.04 13.31
N VAL A 194 16.66 15.51 12.41
CA VAL A 194 17.87 16.20 11.92
C VAL A 194 17.53 17.55 11.29
N SER A 195 16.40 17.67 10.59
CA SER A 195 15.98 18.97 10.02
C SER A 195 15.75 20.04 11.08
N VAL A 196 15.36 19.68 12.30
CA VAL A 196 15.17 20.61 13.42
C VAL A 196 16.49 20.84 14.14
N GLU A 197 17.25 19.76 14.42
CA GLU A 197 18.52 19.82 15.14
C GLU A 197 19.59 20.63 14.38
N VAL A 198 19.65 20.55 13.05
CA VAL A 198 20.58 21.39 12.25
C VAL A 198 20.31 22.89 12.45
N VAL A 199 19.04 23.29 12.53
CA VAL A 199 18.68 24.69 12.78
C VAL A 199 19.04 25.10 14.20
N TRP A 200 18.75 24.24 15.18
CA TRP A 200 19.08 24.46 16.59
C TRP A 200 20.59 24.56 16.83
N HIS A 201 21.35 23.61 16.30
CA HIS A 201 22.82 23.59 16.32
C HIS A 201 23.41 24.87 15.74
N SER A 202 22.94 25.26 14.56
CA SER A 202 23.42 26.45 13.86
C SER A 202 23.09 27.73 14.63
N PHE A 203 21.89 27.82 15.21
CA PHE A 203 21.47 28.97 16.00
C PHE A 203 22.43 29.24 17.18
N TRP A 204 22.76 28.20 17.96
CA TRP A 204 23.65 28.36 19.11
C TRP A 204 25.09 28.69 18.72
N HIS A 205 25.61 28.13 17.62
CA HIS A 205 26.92 28.51 17.11
C HIS A 205 26.97 29.96 16.61
N LEU A 206 25.94 30.39 15.86
CA LEU A 206 25.86 31.77 15.37
C LEU A 206 25.70 32.78 16.51
N LEU A 207 24.88 32.45 17.51
CA LEU A 207 24.72 33.29 18.70
C LEU A 207 26.04 33.39 19.47
N ARG A 208 26.73 32.27 19.68
CA ARG A 208 28.03 32.25 20.36
C ARG A 208 29.07 33.07 19.62
N TRP A 209 29.26 32.84 18.32
CA TRP A 209 30.20 33.61 17.50
C TRP A 209 29.83 35.08 17.42
N GLY A 210 28.52 35.41 17.38
CA GLY A 210 28.06 36.79 17.38
C GLY A 210 28.40 37.53 18.68
N VAL A 211 28.20 36.88 19.83
CA VAL A 211 28.49 37.46 21.15
C VAL A 211 29.99 37.61 21.38
N ALA A 212 30.79 36.61 20.97
CA ALA A 212 32.25 36.63 21.09
C ALA A 212 32.95 37.60 20.09
N GLY A 213 32.22 38.18 19.12
CA GLY A 213 32.81 39.01 18.06
C GLY A 213 33.40 38.24 16.89
N ASP A 214 33.30 36.92 16.89
CA ASP A 214 33.88 35.97 15.93
C ASP A 214 32.94 35.58 14.78
N ILE A 215 31.90 36.36 14.49
CA ILE A 215 30.90 35.99 13.46
C ILE A 215 31.51 35.74 12.08
N SER A 216 32.70 36.29 11.83
CA SER A 216 33.46 36.04 10.59
C SER A 216 33.78 34.57 10.34
N PHE A 217 33.83 33.74 11.39
CA PHE A 217 34.07 32.30 11.29
C PHE A 217 33.05 31.57 10.42
N VAL A 218 31.86 32.12 10.23
CA VAL A 218 30.84 31.60 9.30
C VAL A 218 31.40 31.46 7.88
N TRP A 219 32.23 32.40 7.42
CA TRP A 219 32.79 32.38 6.06
C TRP A 219 34.31 32.19 6.02
N SER A 220 35.04 32.58 7.07
CA SER A 220 36.51 32.48 7.09
C SER A 220 37.01 31.06 7.38
N HIS A 221 36.22 30.24 8.08
CA HIS A 221 36.64 28.90 8.50
C HIS A 221 35.93 27.77 7.76
N VAL A 222 36.60 26.63 7.62
CA VAL A 222 36.02 25.42 6.99
C VAL A 222 34.78 24.94 7.77
N THR A 223 34.82 24.97 9.11
CA THR A 223 33.67 24.63 9.96
C THR A 223 32.46 25.53 9.69
N GLY A 224 32.66 26.84 9.56
CA GLY A 224 31.58 27.78 9.22
C GLY A 224 31.04 27.57 7.82
N ARG A 225 31.91 27.50 6.80
CA ARG A 225 31.49 27.34 5.40
C ARG A 225 30.72 26.05 5.15
N SER A 226 31.23 24.93 5.66
CA SER A 226 30.52 23.63 5.59
C SER A 226 29.21 23.64 6.38
N GLY A 227 29.19 24.24 7.58
CA GLY A 227 27.98 24.38 8.38
C GLY A 227 26.91 25.22 7.67
N LEU A 228 27.31 26.32 7.02
CA LEU A 228 26.44 27.18 6.24
C LEU A 228 25.86 26.44 5.02
N VAL A 229 26.69 25.71 4.27
CA VAL A 229 26.21 24.87 3.16
C VAL A 229 25.17 23.87 3.66
N SER A 230 25.46 23.16 4.76
CA SER A 230 24.54 22.18 5.33
C SER A 230 23.23 22.83 5.80
N LEU A 231 23.29 23.97 6.49
CA LEU A 231 22.13 24.73 6.96
C LEU A 231 21.23 25.19 5.80
N LEU A 232 21.81 25.64 4.69
CA LEU A 232 21.06 26.09 3.51
C LEU A 232 20.45 24.92 2.72
N LEU A 233 21.12 23.76 2.67
CA LEU A 233 20.64 22.59 1.93
C LEU A 233 19.55 21.82 2.69
N THR A 234 19.62 21.72 4.02
CA THR A 234 18.64 21.00 4.85
C THR A 234 17.18 21.35 4.55
N PRO A 235 16.74 22.63 4.49
CA PRO A 235 15.36 22.97 4.17
C PRO A 235 14.96 22.52 2.76
N LEU A 236 15.86 22.61 1.77
CA LEU A 236 15.60 22.18 0.41
C LEU A 236 15.42 20.66 0.31
N ILE A 237 16.15 19.90 1.12
CA ILE A 237 16.12 18.43 1.13
C ILE A 237 14.90 17.90 1.91
N ALA A 238 14.65 18.43 3.12
CA ALA A 238 13.73 17.84 4.08
C ALA A 238 12.31 18.42 3.99
N TRP A 239 12.16 19.74 3.83
CA TRP A 239 10.86 20.40 3.93
C TRP A 239 9.88 20.03 2.80
N PRO A 240 10.31 19.90 1.52
CA PRO A 240 9.44 19.40 0.45
C PRO A 240 8.92 17.99 0.68
N MET A 241 9.63 17.17 1.47
CA MET A 241 9.21 15.81 1.84
C MET A 241 8.35 15.79 3.10
N MET A 242 8.66 16.65 4.07
CA MET A 242 8.05 16.63 5.40
C MET A 242 6.70 17.34 5.45
N PHE A 243 6.60 18.55 4.89
CA PHE A 243 5.38 19.36 5.02
C PHE A 243 4.34 19.01 3.96
N ARG A 244 3.12 18.70 4.40
CA ARG A 244 2.00 18.31 3.52
C ARG A 244 1.67 19.37 2.46
N ARG A 245 1.80 20.66 2.79
CA ARG A 245 1.54 21.75 1.84
C ARG A 245 2.60 21.78 0.74
N ALA A 246 3.87 21.65 1.09
CA ALA A 246 4.98 21.59 0.14
C ALA A 246 4.87 20.35 -0.76
N ARG A 247 4.63 19.15 -0.19
CA ARG A 247 4.43 17.90 -0.95
C ARG A 247 3.36 17.98 -2.03
N ARG A 248 2.30 18.75 -1.79
CA ARG A 248 1.18 18.94 -2.73
C ARG A 248 1.42 20.03 -3.77
N SER A 249 2.30 20.97 -3.48
CA SER A 249 2.53 22.14 -4.34
C SER A 249 3.73 21.94 -5.27
N ILE A 250 4.67 21.08 -4.87
CA ILE A 250 5.90 20.81 -5.62
C ILE A 250 5.77 19.43 -6.29
N PRO A 251 5.91 19.34 -7.63
CA PRO A 251 5.85 18.07 -8.35
C PRO A 251 6.87 17.06 -7.82
N PHE A 252 6.56 15.77 -7.95
CA PHE A 252 7.39 14.69 -7.41
C PHE A 252 8.83 14.73 -7.93
N GLY A 253 9.03 14.88 -9.25
CA GLY A 253 10.36 14.96 -9.85
C GLY A 253 11.27 16.01 -9.21
N TYR A 254 10.75 17.23 -9.00
CA TYR A 254 11.50 18.30 -8.33
C TYR A 254 11.79 17.99 -6.87
N ARG A 255 10.81 17.45 -6.12
CA ARG A 255 11.04 17.05 -4.73
C ARG A 255 12.16 16.02 -4.65
N LYS A 256 12.12 15.01 -5.51
CA LYS A 256 13.12 13.95 -5.56
C LYS A 256 14.50 14.49 -5.97
N ALA A 257 14.55 15.38 -6.96
CA ALA A 257 15.77 16.06 -7.40
C ALA A 257 16.42 16.85 -6.25
N LEU A 258 15.66 17.69 -5.54
CA LEU A 258 16.16 18.42 -4.37
C LEU A 258 16.66 17.48 -3.27
N HIS A 259 16.01 16.34 -3.10
CA HIS A 259 16.42 15.37 -2.09
C HIS A 259 17.77 14.69 -2.39
N TYR A 260 18.20 14.60 -3.66
CA TYR A 260 19.54 14.13 -4.02
C TYR A 260 20.67 15.07 -3.58
N LEU A 261 20.36 16.34 -3.25
CA LEU A 261 21.33 17.25 -2.61
C LEU A 261 21.80 16.73 -1.23
N SER A 262 21.14 15.71 -0.67
CA SER A 262 21.58 14.99 0.53
C SER A 262 23.00 14.43 0.44
N VAL A 263 23.49 14.07 -0.76
CA VAL A 263 24.88 13.62 -0.94
C VAL A 263 25.85 14.78 -0.73
N VAL A 264 25.58 15.95 -1.32
CA VAL A 264 26.39 17.17 -1.12
C VAL A 264 26.33 17.61 0.33
N TRP A 265 25.15 17.56 0.95
CA TRP A 265 24.97 17.83 2.39
C TRP A 265 25.80 16.87 3.25
N GLY A 266 25.78 15.56 2.96
CA GLY A 266 26.57 14.56 3.68
C GLY A 266 28.08 14.78 3.54
N ILE A 267 28.55 15.07 2.32
CA ILE A 267 29.96 15.40 2.05
C ILE A 267 30.37 16.66 2.81
N SER A 268 29.52 17.69 2.85
CA SER A 268 29.79 18.92 3.61
C SER A 268 29.99 18.62 5.12
N ILE A 269 29.15 17.75 5.70
CA ILE A 269 29.28 17.34 7.10
C ILE A 269 30.58 16.56 7.37
N CYS A 270 31.10 15.78 6.41
CA CYS A 270 32.40 15.10 6.56
C CYS A 270 33.53 16.08 6.88
N PHE A 271 33.48 17.30 6.34
CA PHE A 271 34.50 18.34 6.56
C PHE A 271 34.14 19.34 7.66
N HIS A 272 32.99 19.17 8.32
CA HIS A 272 32.47 20.17 9.23
C HIS A 272 33.28 20.35 10.51
N ALA A 273 33.82 19.26 11.07
CA ALA A 273 34.69 19.31 12.23
C ALA A 273 35.99 18.54 11.97
N PRO A 274 36.98 19.14 11.27
CA PRO A 274 38.18 18.43 10.78
C PRO A 274 39.03 17.78 11.87
N LYS A 275 39.06 18.36 13.07
CA LYS A 275 39.78 17.82 14.24
C LYS A 275 39.00 16.74 15.00
N MET A 276 37.79 16.38 14.55
CA MET A 276 36.90 15.41 15.17
C MET A 276 36.66 14.22 14.25
N HIS A 277 36.17 13.10 14.80
CA HIS A 277 35.92 11.87 14.05
C HIS A 277 34.71 11.90 13.09
N ILE A 278 34.06 13.06 12.90
CA ILE A 278 32.86 13.16 12.06
C ILE A 278 33.12 12.78 10.60
N ALA A 279 34.33 13.05 10.09
CA ALA A 279 34.74 12.66 8.75
C ALA A 279 34.66 11.15 8.53
N TYR A 280 35.05 10.34 9.53
CA TYR A 280 34.97 8.89 9.45
C TYR A 280 33.53 8.40 9.59
N ILE A 281 32.78 8.92 10.57
CA ILE A 281 31.40 8.49 10.82
C ILE A 281 30.51 8.79 9.60
N MET A 282 30.50 10.05 9.17
CA MET A 282 29.70 10.48 8.01
C MET A 282 30.28 9.93 6.71
N GLY A 283 31.61 9.93 6.55
CA GLY A 283 32.28 9.41 5.36
C GLY A 283 32.00 7.93 5.11
N CYS A 284 31.99 7.09 6.17
CA CYS A 284 31.57 5.70 6.06
C CYS A 284 30.10 5.58 5.64
N ALA A 285 29.19 6.35 6.27
CA ALA A 285 27.77 6.28 5.94
C ALA A 285 27.46 6.71 4.49
N VAL A 286 28.01 7.86 4.07
CA VAL A 286 27.89 8.37 2.69
C VAL A 286 28.59 7.45 1.70
N GLY A 287 29.80 6.97 2.03
CA GLY A 287 30.56 6.04 1.21
C GLY A 287 29.82 4.72 0.98
N CYS A 288 29.22 4.15 2.02
CA CYS A 288 28.35 2.97 1.90
C CYS A 288 27.16 3.23 0.98
N TYR A 289 26.51 4.39 1.08
CA TYR A 289 25.39 4.76 0.21
C TYR A 289 25.81 4.92 -1.25
N VAL A 290 26.93 5.61 -1.52
CA VAL A 290 27.45 5.79 -2.87
C VAL A 290 27.87 4.44 -3.48
N LEU A 291 28.52 3.59 -2.69
CA LEU A 291 28.89 2.24 -3.12
C LEU A 291 27.64 1.39 -3.44
N ASP A 292 26.64 1.42 -2.56
CA ASP A 292 25.36 0.74 -2.78
C ASP A 292 24.69 1.21 -4.08
N TRP A 293 24.61 2.52 -4.28
CA TRP A 293 24.07 3.11 -5.51
C TRP A 293 24.86 2.68 -6.75
N THR A 294 26.19 2.64 -6.66
CA THR A 294 27.08 2.22 -7.75
C THR A 294 26.86 0.75 -8.13
N VAL A 295 26.78 -0.13 -7.13
CA VAL A 295 26.41 -1.55 -7.35
C VAL A 295 25.04 -1.64 -8.01
N GLY A 296 24.07 -0.85 -7.52
CA GLY A 296 22.73 -0.78 -8.11
C GLY A 296 22.79 -0.43 -9.61
N TYR A 297 23.46 0.67 -9.92
CA TYR A 297 23.55 1.22 -11.27
C TYR A 297 24.20 0.25 -12.26
N PHE A 298 25.31 -0.40 -11.88
CA PHE A 298 26.07 -1.26 -12.79
C PHE A 298 25.61 -2.72 -12.81
N MET A 299 24.92 -3.21 -11.77
CA MET A 299 24.65 -4.65 -11.63
C MET A 299 23.18 -5.03 -11.41
N ALA A 300 22.32 -4.11 -10.95
CA ALA A 300 20.94 -4.45 -10.55
C ALA A 300 19.86 -3.64 -11.28
N ILE A 301 20.23 -2.64 -12.08
CA ILE A 301 19.32 -1.99 -13.01
C ILE A 301 19.28 -2.79 -14.31
N HIS A 302 18.09 -3.22 -14.70
CA HIS A 302 17.87 -4.02 -15.89
C HIS A 302 17.12 -3.20 -16.94
N PHE A 303 17.63 -3.20 -18.18
CA PHE A 303 16.90 -2.70 -19.33
C PHE A 303 15.90 -3.76 -19.80
N CYS A 304 14.65 -3.36 -19.97
CA CYS A 304 13.59 -4.20 -20.53
C CYS A 304 13.12 -3.57 -21.85
N PRO A 305 13.43 -4.18 -23.01
CA PRO A 305 13.07 -3.60 -24.31
C PRO A 305 11.56 -3.59 -24.56
N SER A 306 10.83 -4.47 -23.89
CA SER A 306 9.38 -4.67 -24.07
C SER A 306 8.70 -4.85 -22.72
N LEU A 307 8.18 -3.76 -22.18
CA LEU A 307 7.23 -3.77 -21.06
C LEU A 307 5.82 -3.73 -21.65
N GLN A 308 5.04 -4.78 -21.43
CA GLN A 308 3.66 -4.88 -21.91
C GLN A 308 2.78 -4.03 -21.00
N MET A 309 2.13 -3.02 -21.56
CA MET A 309 1.31 -2.08 -20.80
C MET A 309 -0.14 -2.13 -21.23
N THR A 310 -1.03 -2.24 -20.25
CA THR A 310 -2.47 -2.34 -20.48
C THR A 310 -3.20 -1.38 -19.54
N ARG A 311 -4.07 -0.52 -20.07
CA ARG A 311 -4.96 0.29 -19.22
C ARG A 311 -6.02 -0.61 -18.58
N LEU A 312 -6.20 -0.45 -17.27
CA LEU A 312 -7.30 -1.05 -16.52
C LEU A 312 -8.31 0.06 -16.24
N GLY A 313 -9.22 0.25 -17.20
CA GLY A 313 -10.21 1.33 -17.17
C GLY A 313 -9.61 2.73 -17.06
N ALA A 314 -10.34 3.62 -16.40
CA ALA A 314 -9.96 5.03 -16.24
C ALA A 314 -8.96 5.30 -15.09
N THR A 315 -8.59 4.26 -14.33
CA THR A 315 -8.03 4.40 -12.97
C THR A 315 -6.67 3.76 -12.78
N ALA A 316 -6.27 2.78 -13.59
CA ALA A 316 -5.00 2.09 -13.43
C ALA A 316 -4.35 1.63 -14.74
N VAL A 317 -3.08 1.26 -14.68
CA VAL A 317 -2.29 0.66 -15.75
C VAL A 317 -1.57 -0.57 -15.19
N GLU A 318 -1.70 -1.71 -15.85
CA GLU A 318 -0.81 -2.85 -15.63
C GLU A 318 0.46 -2.66 -16.47
N ILE A 319 1.61 -2.96 -15.87
CA ILE A 319 2.86 -3.18 -16.60
C ILE A 319 3.36 -4.59 -16.30
N ALA A 320 3.40 -5.44 -17.32
CA ALA A 320 3.90 -6.80 -17.28
C ALA A 320 5.25 -6.91 -17.98
N PHE A 321 6.16 -7.69 -17.41
CA PHE A 321 7.49 -7.89 -17.96
C PHE A 321 8.04 -9.28 -17.68
N GLU A 322 8.84 -9.80 -18.60
CA GLU A 322 9.64 -11.00 -18.42
C GLU A 322 10.83 -10.72 -17.50
N HIS A 323 11.14 -11.65 -16.61
CA HIS A 323 12.21 -11.52 -15.64
C HIS A 323 13.57 -11.40 -16.36
N PRO A 324 14.32 -10.30 -16.14
CA PRO A 324 15.69 -10.20 -16.60
C PRO A 324 16.57 -11.32 -16.01
N PRO A 325 17.71 -11.67 -16.63
CA PRO A 325 18.62 -12.65 -16.07
C PRO A 325 19.02 -12.31 -14.62
N GLY A 326 18.85 -13.28 -13.71
CA GLY A 326 19.12 -13.10 -12.28
C GLY A 326 18.01 -12.44 -11.47
N PHE A 327 16.90 -12.02 -12.11
CA PHE A 327 15.73 -11.47 -11.43
C PHE A 327 14.91 -12.59 -10.79
N ILE A 328 14.80 -12.59 -9.46
CA ILE A 328 14.07 -13.63 -8.72
C ILE A 328 12.93 -12.98 -7.93
N ASN A 329 11.69 -13.18 -8.39
CA ASN A 329 10.50 -12.75 -7.68
C ASN A 329 10.02 -13.83 -6.69
N ARG A 330 10.28 -13.63 -5.40
CA ARG A 330 9.78 -14.50 -4.32
C ARG A 330 8.40 -14.12 -3.80
N GLY A 331 7.76 -13.11 -4.38
CA GLY A 331 6.51 -12.53 -3.88
C GLY A 331 6.73 -11.50 -2.75
N GLY A 332 5.71 -10.69 -2.50
CA GLY A 332 5.69 -9.73 -1.40
C GLY A 332 6.74 -8.61 -1.48
N GLY A 333 7.33 -8.35 -2.66
CA GLY A 333 8.35 -7.31 -2.88
C GLY A 333 7.85 -6.13 -3.71
N TYR A 334 8.76 -5.20 -4.03
CA TYR A 334 8.49 -4.08 -4.93
C TYR A 334 9.68 -3.84 -5.87
N VAL A 335 9.45 -3.11 -6.95
CA VAL A 335 10.48 -2.69 -7.93
C VAL A 335 10.39 -1.19 -8.15
N TYR A 336 11.50 -0.55 -8.52
CA TYR A 336 11.46 0.78 -9.14
C TYR A 336 11.39 0.64 -10.65
N ILE A 337 10.55 1.45 -11.27
CA ILE A 337 10.40 1.53 -12.73
C ILE A 337 10.78 2.94 -13.18
N CYS A 338 11.55 3.03 -14.27
CA CYS A 338 11.81 4.25 -15.01
C CYS A 338 11.37 4.06 -16.46
N LEU A 339 10.56 4.99 -16.97
CA LEU A 339 10.05 5.01 -18.34
C LEU A 339 10.59 6.27 -19.06
N PRO A 340 11.74 6.18 -19.76
CA PRO A 340 12.44 7.36 -20.26
C PRO A 340 11.65 8.18 -21.30
N TRP A 341 10.71 7.54 -21.99
CA TRP A 341 9.81 8.17 -22.95
C TRP A 341 8.72 9.04 -22.29
N LEU A 342 8.48 8.83 -20.98
CA LEU A 342 7.58 9.64 -20.17
C LEU A 342 8.37 10.68 -19.36
N ALA A 343 9.38 10.21 -18.62
CA ALA A 343 10.30 11.05 -17.86
C ALA A 343 11.68 10.37 -17.77
N ARG A 344 12.71 11.01 -18.34
CA ARG A 344 14.05 10.40 -18.55
C ARG A 344 14.75 9.89 -17.28
N SER A 345 14.47 10.48 -16.12
CA SER A 345 15.24 10.25 -14.90
C SER A 345 14.38 9.99 -13.66
N GLU A 346 13.07 9.82 -13.83
CA GLU A 346 12.19 9.56 -12.69
C GLU A 346 12.01 8.07 -12.42
N TRP A 347 12.29 7.66 -11.18
CA TRP A 347 12.15 6.29 -10.69
C TRP A 347 11.02 6.19 -9.68
N HIS A 348 10.11 5.26 -9.92
CA HIS A 348 8.83 5.14 -9.23
C HIS A 348 8.63 3.71 -8.69
N ALA A 349 8.24 3.52 -7.42
CA ALA A 349 8.28 2.24 -6.70
C ALA A 349 6.95 1.48 -6.63
N PHE A 350 6.78 0.40 -7.39
CA PHE A 350 5.51 -0.34 -7.42
C PHE A 350 5.62 -1.74 -6.83
N SER A 351 4.56 -2.17 -6.13
CA SER A 351 4.44 -3.51 -5.56
C SER A 351 4.40 -4.55 -6.68
N LEU A 352 5.18 -5.61 -6.50
CA LEU A 352 5.39 -6.65 -7.50
C LEU A 352 4.57 -7.89 -7.17
N TYR A 353 3.86 -8.42 -8.16
CA TYR A 353 3.21 -9.74 -8.08
C TYR A 353 3.61 -10.59 -9.29
N LYS A 354 3.53 -11.92 -9.14
CA LYS A 354 3.79 -12.85 -10.24
C LYS A 354 2.68 -12.71 -11.28
N HIS A 355 3.04 -12.72 -12.56
CA HIS A 355 2.03 -12.74 -13.60
C HIS A 355 1.26 -14.08 -13.52
N PRO A 356 -0.08 -14.08 -13.59
CA PRO A 356 -0.89 -15.29 -13.40
C PRO A 356 -0.63 -16.40 -14.41
N THR A 357 -0.63 -16.02 -15.69
CA THR A 357 -0.67 -16.98 -16.79
C THR A 357 0.69 -17.23 -17.42
N LYS A 358 1.62 -16.28 -17.30
CA LYS A 358 2.93 -16.33 -17.93
C LYS A 358 4.00 -16.70 -16.90
N LYS A 359 4.68 -17.83 -17.14
CA LYS A 359 5.85 -18.22 -16.35
C LYS A 359 6.97 -17.18 -16.51
N ASN A 360 7.79 -17.00 -15.47
CA ASN A 360 8.90 -16.05 -15.44
C ASN A 360 8.52 -14.61 -15.80
N CYS A 361 7.26 -14.22 -15.60
CA CYS A 361 6.79 -12.86 -15.77
C CYS A 361 6.31 -12.31 -14.42
N SER A 362 6.52 -11.02 -14.21
CA SER A 362 5.90 -10.30 -13.10
C SER A 362 5.11 -9.12 -13.66
N SER A 363 4.12 -8.70 -12.88
CA SER A 363 3.35 -7.51 -13.18
C SER A 363 3.41 -6.53 -12.01
N VAL A 364 3.24 -5.26 -12.33
CA VAL A 364 2.89 -4.21 -11.40
C VAL A 364 1.58 -3.57 -11.84
N CYS A 365 0.77 -3.14 -10.88
CA CYS A 365 -0.47 -2.43 -11.17
C CYS A 365 -0.38 -1.01 -10.58
N ILE A 366 -0.45 -0.02 -11.46
CA ILE A 366 -0.14 1.38 -11.20
C ILE A 366 -1.44 2.19 -11.20
N ALA A 367 -1.86 2.68 -10.04
CA ALA A 367 -3.03 3.53 -9.94
C ALA A 367 -2.72 4.98 -10.39
N ARG A 368 -3.68 5.59 -11.08
CA ARG A 368 -3.67 6.96 -11.58
C ARG A 368 -3.89 7.96 -10.43
N LEU A 369 -2.84 8.26 -9.66
CA LEU A 369 -2.93 9.09 -8.44
C LEU A 369 -2.07 10.36 -8.46
N GLY A 370 -0.83 10.27 -8.96
CA GLY A 370 0.12 11.37 -9.08
C GLY A 370 0.32 11.83 -10.52
N ASP A 371 1.09 12.90 -10.70
CA ASP A 371 1.32 13.54 -12.00
C ASP A 371 1.90 12.54 -13.01
N TRP A 372 3.03 11.90 -12.67
CA TRP A 372 3.66 10.87 -13.51
C TRP A 372 2.71 9.69 -13.85
N THR A 373 1.93 9.19 -12.88
CA THR A 373 0.99 8.09 -13.15
C THR A 373 -0.20 8.50 -14.00
N LYS A 374 -0.59 9.79 -13.96
CA LYS A 374 -1.62 10.35 -14.85
C LYS A 374 -1.11 10.49 -16.26
N ASP A 375 0.14 10.91 -16.43
CA ASP A 375 0.78 11.03 -17.73
C ASP A 375 1.01 9.64 -18.35
N LEU A 376 1.44 8.66 -17.54
CA LEU A 376 1.53 7.25 -17.96
C LEU A 376 0.17 6.73 -18.44
N HIS A 377 -0.87 6.93 -17.63
CA HIS A 377 -2.22 6.53 -18.02
C HIS A 377 -2.60 7.22 -19.32
N ALA A 378 -2.48 8.55 -19.43
CA ALA A 378 -2.85 9.34 -20.60
C ALA A 378 -2.08 8.98 -21.89
N ALA A 379 -0.81 8.60 -21.79
CA ALA A 379 0.01 8.25 -22.96
C ALA A 379 -0.38 6.91 -23.60
N LEU A 380 -1.02 6.01 -22.86
CA LEU A 380 -1.35 4.66 -23.33
C LEU A 380 -2.75 4.55 -23.93
N ALA A 381 -3.00 5.15 -25.10
CA ALA A 381 -4.33 5.10 -25.73
C ALA A 381 -4.81 3.65 -26.03
N ARG A 382 -3.89 2.76 -26.38
CA ARG A 382 -4.13 1.33 -26.65
C ARG A 382 -3.10 0.49 -25.89
N PRO A 383 -3.38 -0.80 -25.62
CA PRO A 383 -2.38 -1.72 -25.10
C PRO A 383 -1.15 -1.74 -26.01
N GLY A 384 0.05 -1.75 -25.41
CA GLY A 384 1.28 -1.59 -26.19
C GLY A 384 2.52 -1.99 -25.42
N ALA A 385 3.57 -2.30 -26.17
CA ALA A 385 4.89 -2.62 -25.65
C ALA A 385 5.78 -1.38 -25.70
N HIS A 386 6.33 -0.97 -24.55
CA HIS A 386 7.26 0.17 -24.49
C HIS A 386 8.55 -0.21 -23.75
N PRO A 387 9.70 0.37 -24.13
CA PRO A 387 10.94 0.14 -23.40
C PRO A 387 10.93 0.84 -22.04
N GLY A 388 11.64 0.25 -21.08
CA GLY A 388 11.83 0.86 -19.77
C GLY A 388 12.92 0.16 -18.96
N TRP A 389 13.11 0.64 -17.74
CA TRP A 389 14.12 0.13 -16.83
C TRP A 389 13.47 -0.35 -15.54
N ILE A 390 13.95 -1.48 -15.05
CA ILE A 390 13.50 -2.10 -13.81
C ILE A 390 14.67 -2.19 -12.86
N TYR A 391 14.46 -1.76 -11.62
CA TYR A 391 15.43 -1.84 -10.55
C TYR A 391 14.82 -2.57 -9.34
N GLY A 392 15.41 -3.69 -8.96
CA GLY A 392 14.89 -4.58 -7.91
C GLY A 392 14.93 -6.06 -8.31
N PRO A 393 14.19 -6.94 -7.61
CA PRO A 393 13.17 -6.65 -6.61
C PRO A 393 13.74 -6.39 -5.21
N PHE A 394 13.06 -5.55 -4.43
CA PHE A 394 13.39 -5.22 -3.04
C PHE A 394 12.35 -5.78 -2.05
N PRO A 395 12.78 -6.16 -0.83
CA PRO A 395 11.86 -6.63 0.21
C PRO A 395 10.96 -5.50 0.70
N SER A 396 9.70 -5.82 0.95
CA SER A 396 8.71 -4.92 1.57
C SER A 396 8.42 -5.37 3.02
N PRO A 397 7.75 -4.55 3.84
CA PRO A 397 7.22 -4.95 5.15
C PRO A 397 6.33 -6.21 5.12
N PHE A 398 5.70 -6.51 3.98
CA PHE A 398 4.91 -7.74 3.79
C PHE A 398 5.80 -8.98 3.65
N SER A 399 7.06 -8.83 3.23
CA SER A 399 8.01 -9.95 3.09
C SER A 399 8.35 -10.61 4.43
N GLY A 400 8.35 -9.85 5.54
CA GLY A 400 8.67 -10.34 6.89
C GLY A 400 7.45 -10.57 7.78
N ALA A 401 6.24 -10.50 7.22
CA ALA A 401 4.99 -10.75 7.94
C ALA A 401 4.62 -12.24 7.97
N THR A 402 5.62 -13.10 8.13
CA THR A 402 5.54 -14.56 7.96
C THR A 402 5.64 -15.33 9.29
N SER A 403 5.76 -14.62 10.42
CA SER A 403 6.05 -15.26 11.71
C SER A 403 4.83 -15.95 12.36
N ARG A 404 3.69 -16.00 11.68
CA ARG A 404 2.36 -16.32 12.25
C ARG A 404 1.62 -17.21 11.26
N PRO A 405 1.17 -18.42 11.63
CA PRO A 405 0.60 -19.41 10.71
C PRO A 405 -0.70 -18.93 10.03
N ASN A 406 -1.49 -18.12 10.73
CA ASN A 406 -2.73 -17.54 10.22
C ASN A 406 -2.55 -16.04 9.98
N LEU A 407 -2.78 -15.61 8.73
CA LEU A 407 -2.67 -14.22 8.32
C LEU A 407 -4.01 -13.67 7.86
N MET A 408 -4.26 -12.41 8.22
CA MET A 408 -5.38 -11.59 7.77
C MET A 408 -4.83 -10.41 6.97
N ALA A 409 -4.88 -10.52 5.65
CA ALA A 409 -4.45 -9.48 4.73
C ALA A 409 -5.63 -8.57 4.37
N VAL A 410 -5.59 -7.34 4.87
CA VAL A 410 -6.58 -6.30 4.60
C VAL A 410 -6.04 -5.39 3.51
N ALA A 411 -6.86 -5.06 2.52
CA ALA A 411 -6.44 -4.21 1.41
C ALA A 411 -7.53 -3.19 1.04
N SER A 412 -7.12 -2.02 0.54
CA SER A 412 -8.06 -1.05 -0.05
C SER A 412 -7.63 -0.57 -1.43
N GLY A 413 -8.53 -0.67 -2.41
CA GLY A 413 -8.27 -0.31 -3.81
C GLY A 413 -7.05 -1.06 -4.36
N ILE A 414 -6.11 -0.33 -4.97
CA ILE A 414 -4.86 -0.88 -5.52
C ILE A 414 -3.95 -1.52 -4.48
N GLY A 415 -4.16 -1.25 -3.18
CA GLY A 415 -3.39 -1.86 -2.09
C GLY A 415 -3.56 -3.38 -1.96
N VAL A 416 -4.33 -4.03 -2.83
CA VAL A 416 -4.36 -5.49 -2.91
C VAL A 416 -3.07 -6.07 -3.50
N THR A 417 -2.29 -5.30 -4.28
CA THR A 417 -1.11 -5.83 -4.98
C THR A 417 -0.05 -6.47 -4.09
N PRO A 418 0.35 -5.90 -2.92
CA PRO A 418 1.26 -6.60 -2.01
C PRO A 418 0.64 -7.86 -1.43
N THR A 419 -0.68 -7.84 -1.15
CA THR A 419 -1.42 -8.99 -0.62
C THR A 419 -1.34 -10.17 -1.58
N LEU A 420 -1.55 -9.93 -2.88
CA LEU A 420 -1.46 -10.97 -3.92
C LEU A 420 -0.03 -11.53 -4.03
N GLY A 421 0.97 -10.64 -3.92
CA GLY A 421 2.38 -11.04 -3.83
C GLY A 421 2.64 -11.95 -2.61
N THR A 422 2.04 -11.66 -1.46
CA THR A 422 2.18 -12.45 -0.24
C THR A 422 1.43 -13.78 -0.30
N ILE A 423 0.22 -13.82 -0.87
CA ILE A 423 -0.52 -15.08 -1.08
C ILE A 423 0.35 -16.04 -1.91
N SER A 424 0.91 -15.57 -3.04
CA SER A 424 1.78 -16.42 -3.87
C SER A 424 3.09 -16.82 -3.18
N GLN A 425 3.59 -16.00 -2.25
CA GLN A 425 4.80 -16.31 -1.48
C GLN A 425 4.53 -17.38 -0.42
N LEU A 426 3.35 -17.37 0.20
CA LEU A 426 3.04 -18.15 1.40
C LEU A 426 2.04 -19.28 1.18
N ALA A 427 1.53 -19.47 -0.05
CA ALA A 427 0.51 -20.46 -0.38
C ALA A 427 0.79 -21.87 0.17
N GLU A 428 2.06 -22.29 0.26
CA GLU A 428 2.44 -23.62 0.76
C GLU A 428 2.54 -23.72 2.29
N THR A 429 2.64 -22.58 2.99
CA THR A 429 3.06 -22.56 4.41
C THR A 429 2.07 -21.87 5.33
N HIS A 430 1.20 -21.01 4.81
CA HIS A 430 0.29 -20.18 5.60
C HIS A 430 -1.07 -20.08 4.93
N LYS A 431 -2.12 -19.97 5.75
CA LYS A 431 -3.46 -19.57 5.28
C LYS A 431 -3.56 -18.05 5.29
N VAL A 432 -3.69 -17.44 4.11
CA VAL A 432 -3.77 -15.99 3.96
C VAL A 432 -5.21 -15.58 3.68
N ASN A 433 -5.94 -15.20 4.73
CA ASN A 433 -7.31 -14.72 4.61
C ASN A 433 -7.30 -13.27 4.12
N VAL A 434 -8.17 -12.93 3.17
CA VAL A 434 -8.19 -11.62 2.51
C VAL A 434 -9.48 -10.87 2.83
N VAL A 435 -9.34 -9.60 3.22
CA VAL A 435 -10.45 -8.62 3.26
C VAL A 435 -10.09 -7.46 2.35
N TRP A 436 -10.66 -7.45 1.14
CA TRP A 436 -10.36 -6.44 0.15
C TRP A 436 -11.53 -5.48 -0.04
N MET A 437 -11.32 -4.20 0.22
CA MET A 437 -12.31 -3.14 0.01
C MET A 437 -11.98 -2.40 -1.28
N CYS A 438 -12.81 -2.54 -2.31
CA CYS A 438 -12.57 -1.90 -3.59
C CYS A 438 -13.84 -1.22 -4.11
N ARG A 439 -13.66 -0.06 -4.76
CA ARG A 439 -14.76 0.67 -5.43
C ARG A 439 -14.71 0.54 -6.95
N ASP A 440 -13.62 -0.04 -7.44
CA ASP A 440 -13.23 -0.02 -8.84
C ASP A 440 -13.50 -1.38 -9.45
N HIS A 441 -14.48 -1.43 -10.36
CA HIS A 441 -14.89 -2.65 -11.03
C HIS A 441 -13.81 -3.21 -11.94
N ASP A 442 -13.12 -2.38 -12.74
CA ASP A 442 -12.04 -2.81 -13.64
C ASP A 442 -10.94 -3.52 -12.87
N LEU A 443 -10.60 -2.99 -11.69
CA LEU A 443 -9.57 -3.57 -10.84
C LEU A 443 -9.99 -4.92 -10.24
N ILE A 444 -11.23 -5.04 -9.78
CA ILE A 444 -11.76 -6.32 -9.26
C ILE A 444 -11.74 -7.36 -10.36
N GLU A 445 -12.35 -7.06 -11.49
CA GLU A 445 -12.49 -8.02 -12.59
C GLU A 445 -11.14 -8.40 -13.19
N TYR A 446 -10.20 -7.47 -13.28
CA TYR A 446 -8.82 -7.79 -13.64
C TYR A 446 -8.23 -8.82 -12.68
N PHE A 447 -8.21 -8.55 -11.36
CA PHE A 447 -7.59 -9.47 -10.40
C PHE A 447 -8.34 -10.80 -10.22
N MET A 448 -9.65 -10.81 -10.42
CA MET A 448 -10.45 -12.04 -10.41
C MET A 448 -10.06 -12.99 -11.55
N ARG A 449 -9.63 -12.45 -12.69
CA ARG A 449 -9.12 -13.23 -13.82
C ARG A 449 -7.63 -13.55 -13.69
N SER A 450 -6.92 -12.62 -13.07
CA SER A 450 -5.46 -12.57 -13.12
C SER A 450 -4.80 -13.09 -11.85
N VAL A 451 -5.53 -13.63 -10.88
CA VAL A 451 -4.95 -14.16 -9.64
C VAL A 451 -5.78 -15.33 -9.12
N GLN A 452 -5.08 -16.36 -8.67
CA GLN A 452 -5.67 -17.42 -7.86
C GLN A 452 -5.60 -16.99 -6.39
N PHE A 453 -6.76 -16.85 -5.77
CA PHE A 453 -6.87 -16.75 -4.33
C PHE A 453 -6.63 -18.13 -3.70
N ASP A 454 -6.23 -18.14 -2.43
CA ASP A 454 -6.02 -19.37 -1.68
C ASP A 454 -7.36 -20.10 -1.49
N ASP A 455 -7.48 -21.33 -2.01
CA ASP A 455 -8.68 -22.16 -1.90
C ASP A 455 -8.92 -22.62 -0.46
N ASP A 456 -7.89 -22.59 0.38
CA ASP A 456 -7.95 -22.98 1.78
C ASP A 456 -8.16 -21.81 2.75
N ALA A 457 -8.24 -20.57 2.26
CA ALA A 457 -8.46 -19.38 3.08
C ALA A 457 -9.67 -18.57 2.62
N TRP A 458 -10.28 -17.81 3.54
CA TRP A 458 -11.40 -16.94 3.20
C TRP A 458 -10.91 -15.69 2.48
N SER A 459 -11.43 -15.45 1.27
CA SER A 459 -11.17 -14.24 0.50
C SER A 459 -12.47 -13.46 0.28
N ILE A 460 -12.62 -12.33 0.97
CA ILE A 460 -13.85 -11.53 0.94
C ILE A 460 -13.58 -10.17 0.30
N ILE A 461 -14.26 -9.90 -0.81
CA ILE A 461 -14.20 -8.67 -1.56
C ILE A 461 -15.43 -7.82 -1.24
N PHE A 462 -15.23 -6.70 -0.57
CA PHE A 462 -16.24 -5.69 -0.31
C PHE A 462 -16.28 -4.68 -1.46
N TYR A 463 -17.24 -4.86 -2.36
CA TYR A 463 -17.46 -3.97 -3.48
C TYR A 463 -18.28 -2.74 -3.07
N THR A 464 -17.67 -1.57 -3.19
CA THR A 464 -18.23 -0.27 -2.77
C THR A 464 -18.51 0.67 -3.95
N GLY A 465 -18.33 0.18 -5.18
CA GLY A 465 -18.61 0.92 -6.41
C GLY A 465 -20.08 0.86 -6.79
N LYS A 466 -20.47 1.71 -7.74
CA LYS A 466 -21.84 1.77 -8.27
C LYS A 466 -22.03 1.00 -9.57
N ILE A 467 -20.94 0.84 -10.34
CA ILE A 467 -20.97 0.18 -11.65
C ILE A 467 -21.17 -1.33 -11.41
N PRO A 468 -22.11 -2.02 -12.07
CA PRO A 468 -22.27 -3.45 -11.87
C PRO A 468 -21.02 -4.24 -12.30
N LEU A 469 -20.63 -5.24 -11.51
CA LEU A 469 -19.52 -6.14 -11.85
C LEU A 469 -19.93 -7.10 -12.96
N LEU A 470 -19.00 -7.42 -13.85
CA LEU A 470 -19.06 -8.46 -14.87
C LEU A 470 -18.02 -9.53 -14.53
N LEU A 471 -18.48 -10.65 -13.99
CA LEU A 471 -17.63 -11.73 -13.52
C LEU A 471 -18.15 -13.07 -14.03
N ASP A 472 -17.24 -14.02 -14.15
CA ASP A 472 -17.53 -15.40 -14.47
C ASP A 472 -17.83 -16.20 -13.19
N GLU A 473 -18.98 -16.88 -13.16
CA GLU A 473 -19.45 -17.66 -12.01
C GLU A 473 -18.53 -18.85 -11.72
N ASP A 474 -17.87 -19.40 -12.75
CA ASP A 474 -17.02 -20.59 -12.62
C ASP A 474 -15.91 -20.43 -11.57
N HIS A 475 -15.40 -19.21 -11.37
CA HIS A 475 -14.38 -18.92 -10.35
C HIS A 475 -14.91 -19.13 -8.93
N PHE A 476 -16.17 -18.79 -8.69
CA PHE A 476 -16.83 -18.91 -7.39
C PHE A 476 -17.31 -20.34 -7.13
N LEU A 477 -17.68 -21.06 -8.20
CA LEU A 477 -17.99 -22.49 -8.10
C LEU A 477 -16.74 -23.32 -7.76
N ARG A 478 -15.58 -22.95 -8.31
CA ARG A 478 -14.30 -23.59 -7.98
C ARG A 478 -13.81 -23.26 -6.58
N ASN A 479 -13.99 -22.02 -6.12
CA ASN A 479 -13.56 -21.58 -4.80
C ASN A 479 -14.75 -21.05 -3.97
N PRO A 480 -15.40 -21.89 -3.14
CA PRO A 480 -16.54 -21.47 -2.32
C PRO A 480 -16.15 -20.55 -1.14
N ARG A 481 -14.86 -20.37 -0.87
CA ARG A 481 -14.33 -19.46 0.16
C ARG A 481 -14.04 -18.05 -0.38
N LEU A 482 -14.23 -17.84 -1.68
CA LEU A 482 -14.17 -16.53 -2.33
C LEU A 482 -15.56 -15.90 -2.41
N LEU A 483 -15.75 -14.76 -1.75
CA LEU A 483 -17.04 -14.09 -1.65
C LEU A 483 -16.94 -12.63 -2.08
N ILE A 484 -17.96 -12.14 -2.79
CA ILE A 484 -18.15 -10.71 -3.06
C ILE A 484 -19.36 -10.22 -2.29
N ILE A 485 -19.21 -9.09 -1.61
CA ILE A 485 -20.24 -8.47 -0.78
C ILE A 485 -20.40 -7.01 -1.18
N GLU A 486 -21.64 -6.57 -1.34
CA GLU A 486 -21.94 -5.16 -1.57
C GLU A 486 -21.79 -4.31 -0.29
N GLY A 487 -21.25 -3.11 -0.47
CA GLY A 487 -21.13 -2.10 0.57
C GLY A 487 -19.84 -2.19 1.40
N ARG A 488 -19.75 -1.34 2.42
CA ARG A 488 -18.57 -1.29 3.30
C ARG A 488 -18.63 -2.40 4.36
N PRO A 489 -17.49 -2.95 4.79
CA PRO A 489 -17.46 -3.91 5.88
C PRO A 489 -17.72 -3.24 7.23
N ALA A 490 -18.35 -3.99 8.14
CA ALA A 490 -18.24 -3.75 9.57
C ALA A 490 -16.89 -4.32 10.02
N LEU A 491 -15.81 -3.63 9.64
CA LEU A 491 -14.46 -4.20 9.54
C LEU A 491 -14.01 -5.01 10.77
N ARG A 492 -14.28 -4.52 11.97
CA ARG A 492 -13.88 -5.22 13.20
C ARG A 492 -14.69 -6.50 13.39
N GLU A 493 -15.99 -6.41 13.25
CA GLU A 493 -16.92 -7.53 13.39
C GLU A 493 -16.67 -8.60 12.31
N ASP A 494 -16.45 -8.17 11.07
CA ASP A 494 -16.22 -9.05 9.93
C ASP A 494 -14.88 -9.80 10.07
N ILE A 495 -13.78 -9.10 10.41
CA ILE A 495 -12.48 -9.74 10.67
C ILE A 495 -12.58 -10.76 11.82
N LEU A 496 -13.21 -10.38 12.93
CA LEU A 496 -13.40 -11.29 14.07
C LEU A 496 -14.25 -12.52 13.69
N GLY A 497 -15.26 -12.32 12.85
CA GLY A 497 -16.10 -13.39 12.31
C GLY A 497 -15.31 -14.38 11.47
N ILE A 498 -14.44 -13.89 10.58
CA ILE A 498 -13.55 -14.72 9.77
C ILE A 498 -12.56 -15.48 10.65
N MET A 499 -11.89 -14.79 11.59
CA MET A 499 -10.93 -15.42 12.49
C MET A 499 -11.58 -16.53 13.31
N ALA A 500 -12.78 -16.29 13.86
CA ALA A 500 -13.52 -17.32 14.58
C ALA A 500 -13.92 -18.50 13.69
N ALA A 501 -14.35 -18.24 12.45
CA ALA A 501 -14.71 -19.29 11.50
C ALA A 501 -13.51 -20.17 11.13
N VAL A 502 -12.34 -19.58 10.91
CA VAL A 502 -11.10 -20.31 10.63
C VAL A 502 -10.66 -21.16 11.82
N GLU A 503 -10.67 -20.59 13.03
CA GLU A 503 -10.25 -21.31 14.25
C GLU A 503 -11.19 -22.45 14.66
N SER A 504 -12.47 -22.34 14.31
CA SER A 504 -13.48 -23.36 14.63
C SER A 504 -13.83 -24.28 13.46
N ASP A 505 -13.13 -24.13 12.33
CA ASP A 505 -13.43 -24.79 11.05
C ASP A 505 -14.93 -24.73 10.70
N SER A 506 -15.54 -23.58 10.97
CA SER A 506 -16.96 -23.34 10.79
C SER A 506 -17.24 -22.46 9.57
N LEU A 507 -18.50 -22.43 9.16
CA LEU A 507 -18.97 -21.44 8.20
C LEU A 507 -18.84 -20.02 8.77
N LEU A 508 -18.74 -19.04 7.86
CA LEU A 508 -18.78 -17.62 8.20
C LEU A 508 -20.11 -17.23 8.89
N PRO A 509 -20.13 -16.12 9.65
CA PRO A 509 -21.37 -15.57 10.19
C PRO A 509 -22.46 -15.48 9.13
N LYS A 510 -23.68 -15.95 9.47
CA LYS A 510 -24.82 -15.97 8.54
C LYS A 510 -25.07 -14.61 7.89
N THR A 511 -24.86 -13.51 8.63
CA THR A 511 -24.98 -12.14 8.11
C THR A 511 -24.05 -11.84 6.93
N LEU A 512 -22.83 -12.41 6.91
CA LEU A 512 -21.90 -12.27 5.78
C LEU A 512 -22.31 -13.17 4.61
N LEU A 513 -22.71 -14.40 4.89
CA LEU A 513 -23.17 -15.35 3.88
C LEU A 513 -24.44 -14.86 3.16
N ASP A 514 -25.43 -14.36 3.89
CA ASP A 514 -26.68 -13.84 3.32
C ASP A 514 -26.40 -12.62 2.41
N ARG A 515 -25.47 -11.74 2.81
CA ARG A 515 -25.02 -10.60 1.99
C ARG A 515 -24.26 -11.04 0.74
N ALA A 516 -23.42 -12.06 0.86
CA ALA A 516 -22.70 -12.63 -0.28
C ALA A 516 -23.66 -13.31 -1.26
N ALA A 517 -24.65 -14.06 -0.77
CA ALA A 517 -25.69 -14.67 -1.59
C ALA A 517 -26.52 -13.62 -2.34
N THR A 518 -26.88 -12.52 -1.67
CA THR A 518 -27.57 -11.38 -2.30
C THR A 518 -26.74 -10.78 -3.44
N MET A 519 -25.44 -10.58 -3.22
CA MET A 519 -24.54 -10.07 -4.26
C MET A 519 -24.36 -11.06 -5.41
N SER A 520 -24.21 -12.35 -5.10
CA SER A 520 -24.10 -13.43 -6.10
C SER A 520 -25.31 -13.43 -7.04
N HIS A 521 -26.53 -13.40 -6.49
CA HIS A 521 -27.75 -13.29 -7.28
C HIS A 521 -27.79 -12.01 -8.14
N LYS A 522 -27.27 -10.89 -7.64
CA LYS A 522 -27.19 -9.62 -8.40
C LYS A 522 -26.17 -9.64 -9.54
N ILE A 523 -25.12 -10.44 -9.43
CA ILE A 523 -24.08 -10.58 -10.46
C ILE A 523 -24.51 -11.63 -11.49
N PHE A 524 -24.82 -12.85 -11.04
CA PHE A 524 -25.00 -14.02 -11.91
C PHE A 524 -26.46 -14.28 -12.28
N GLY A 525 -27.43 -13.76 -11.51
CA GLY A 525 -28.86 -13.91 -11.80
C GLY A 525 -29.42 -12.94 -12.87
N ARG A 526 -28.56 -12.25 -13.62
CA ARG A 526 -28.99 -11.26 -14.64
C ARG A 526 -29.54 -11.95 -15.88
N SER A 527 -30.55 -11.36 -16.49
CA SER A 527 -30.97 -11.76 -17.84
C SER A 527 -29.91 -11.40 -18.89
N ILE A 528 -29.95 -12.05 -20.05
CA ILE A 528 -29.01 -11.79 -21.16
C ILE A 528 -29.10 -10.32 -21.62
N ALA A 529 -30.31 -9.76 -21.67
CA ALA A 529 -30.52 -8.36 -22.00
C ALA A 529 -29.89 -7.41 -20.96
N GLU A 530 -30.02 -7.69 -19.66
CA GLU A 530 -29.38 -6.90 -18.61
C GLU A 530 -27.85 -7.05 -18.62
N HIS A 531 -27.34 -8.23 -18.96
CA HIS A 531 -25.91 -8.46 -19.12
C HIS A 531 -25.34 -7.62 -20.27
N LEU A 532 -25.93 -7.73 -21.47
CA LEU A 532 -25.56 -6.96 -22.65
C LEU A 532 -25.61 -5.46 -22.39
N ARG A 533 -26.66 -5.01 -21.67
CA ARG A 533 -26.81 -3.62 -21.25
C ARG A 533 -25.61 -3.13 -20.44
N VAL A 534 -25.17 -3.90 -19.44
CA VAL A 534 -24.03 -3.53 -18.59
C VAL A 534 -22.73 -3.51 -19.40
N VAL A 535 -22.53 -4.48 -20.31
CA VAL A 535 -21.36 -4.52 -21.21
C VAL A 535 -21.29 -3.26 -22.07
N LEU A 536 -22.38 -2.88 -22.73
CA LEU A 536 -22.44 -1.71 -23.61
C LEU A 536 -22.37 -0.39 -22.83
N GLU A 537 -23.07 -0.28 -21.69
CA GLU A 537 -22.99 0.90 -20.82
C GLU A 537 -21.53 1.18 -20.44
N ARG A 538 -20.79 0.14 -20.06
CA ARG A 538 -19.37 0.26 -19.75
C ARG A 538 -18.51 0.58 -20.96
N ALA A 539 -18.75 -0.05 -22.11
CA ALA A 539 -18.02 0.24 -23.33
C ALA A 539 -18.09 1.74 -23.67
N THR A 540 -19.26 2.37 -23.50
CA THR A 540 -19.43 3.82 -23.74
C THR A 540 -18.76 4.73 -22.71
N THR A 541 -18.28 4.20 -21.58
CA THR A 541 -17.42 4.96 -20.66
C THR A 541 -15.95 4.95 -21.08
N THR A 542 -15.56 4.00 -21.93
CA THR A 542 -14.17 3.77 -22.37
C THR A 542 -13.93 4.27 -23.78
N TYR A 543 -14.89 4.07 -24.68
CA TYR A 543 -14.82 4.39 -26.11
C TYR A 543 -15.89 5.43 -26.46
N SER A 544 -15.60 6.30 -27.45
CA SER A 544 -16.63 7.17 -28.03
C SER A 544 -17.66 6.34 -28.81
N MET A 545 -18.82 6.92 -29.11
CA MET A 545 -19.83 6.21 -29.91
C MET A 545 -19.31 5.91 -31.32
N ASP A 546 -18.56 6.86 -31.90
CA ASP A 546 -17.91 6.71 -33.20
C ASP A 546 -16.92 5.54 -33.19
N ASP A 547 -16.05 5.46 -32.17
CA ASP A 547 -15.08 4.35 -32.04
C ASP A 547 -15.78 2.99 -31.94
N LEU A 548 -16.90 2.90 -31.19
CA LEU A 548 -17.65 1.65 -31.03
C LEU A 548 -18.35 1.22 -32.31
N TYR A 549 -18.87 2.18 -33.06
CA TYR A 549 -19.47 1.92 -34.36
C TYR A 549 -18.41 1.47 -35.38
N ASP A 550 -17.28 2.16 -35.44
CA ASP A 550 -16.16 1.82 -36.32
C ASP A 550 -15.61 0.41 -36.03
N LEU A 551 -15.46 0.04 -34.75
CA LEU A 551 -15.11 -1.34 -34.36
C LEU A 551 -16.17 -2.34 -34.83
N GLY A 552 -17.46 -2.03 -34.63
CA GLY A 552 -18.56 -2.89 -35.09
C GLY A 552 -18.52 -3.12 -36.61
N MET A 553 -18.27 -2.06 -37.38
CA MET A 553 -18.11 -2.10 -38.83
C MET A 553 -16.91 -2.94 -39.25
N GLU A 554 -15.75 -2.75 -38.60
CA GLU A 554 -14.53 -3.53 -38.85
C GLU A 554 -14.81 -5.03 -38.66
N TYR A 555 -15.48 -5.41 -37.57
CA TYR A 555 -15.85 -6.80 -37.33
C TYR A 555 -16.89 -7.33 -38.33
N SER A 556 -17.82 -6.51 -38.81
CA SER A 556 -18.73 -6.88 -39.89
C SER A 556 -17.98 -7.21 -41.19
N PHE A 557 -16.99 -6.39 -41.56
CA PHE A 557 -16.14 -6.62 -42.73
C PHE A 557 -15.21 -7.85 -42.58
N GLU A 558 -14.66 -8.09 -41.40
CA GLU A 558 -13.83 -9.28 -41.13
C GLU A 558 -14.65 -10.57 -41.15
N GLY A 559 -15.89 -10.52 -40.63
CA GLY A 559 -16.85 -11.61 -40.67
C GLY A 559 -17.23 -12.02 -42.09
N SER A 560 -17.42 -11.05 -42.99
CA SER A 560 -17.77 -11.30 -44.39
C SER A 560 -16.63 -11.99 -45.17
N ARG A 561 -15.37 -11.62 -44.89
CA ARG A 561 -14.18 -12.25 -45.50
C ARG A 561 -13.95 -13.68 -45.02
N SER A 562 -14.35 -14.00 -43.79
CA SER A 562 -14.15 -15.32 -43.18
C SER A 562 -15.24 -16.34 -43.58
N ALA A 563 -16.40 -15.88 -44.07
CA ALA A 563 -17.53 -16.73 -44.46
C ALA A 563 -17.44 -17.33 -45.88
N GLY A 564 -16.31 -17.14 -46.57
CA GLY A 564 -16.10 -17.65 -47.94
C GLY A 564 -16.17 -19.18 -48.07
N ALA A 565 -16.99 -19.63 -49.03
CA ALA A 565 -17.09 -20.95 -49.67
C ALA A 565 -17.79 -22.15 -48.96
N SER A 566 -18.26 -22.08 -47.71
CA SER A 566 -18.99 -23.26 -47.15
C SER A 566 -20.00 -23.02 -46.01
N GLY A 567 -20.32 -21.78 -45.65
CA GLY A 567 -21.14 -21.47 -44.46
C GLY A 567 -22.58 -20.98 -44.68
N LEU A 568 -23.12 -21.03 -45.90
CA LEU A 568 -24.35 -20.29 -46.26
C LEU A 568 -25.69 -20.94 -45.89
N ASP A 569 -25.72 -22.15 -45.33
CA ASP A 569 -26.99 -22.88 -45.08
C ASP A 569 -27.68 -22.55 -43.73
N GLY A 570 -27.07 -21.72 -42.87
CA GLY A 570 -27.56 -21.51 -41.50
C GLY A 570 -28.14 -20.13 -41.17
N ILE A 571 -28.07 -19.16 -42.09
CA ILE A 571 -28.32 -17.76 -41.77
C ILE A 571 -29.62 -17.31 -42.44
N VAL A 572 -30.61 -16.95 -41.61
CA VAL A 572 -31.93 -16.32 -41.91
C VAL A 572 -33.16 -17.27 -42.07
N PRO A 573 -34.18 -17.19 -41.19
CA PRO A 573 -35.56 -17.47 -41.55
C PRO A 573 -36.35 -16.17 -41.86
N LEU A 574 -36.72 -16.02 -43.14
CA LEU A 574 -38.00 -15.54 -43.70
C LEU A 574 -38.65 -14.23 -43.17
N GLN A 575 -38.60 -13.15 -43.97
CA GLN A 575 -39.72 -12.71 -44.84
C GLN A 575 -39.42 -11.35 -45.51
N ASN A 576 -39.02 -11.38 -46.78
CA ASN A 576 -39.47 -10.36 -47.73
C ASN A 576 -39.55 -10.98 -49.12
N LYS A 577 -40.78 -11.35 -49.52
CA LYS A 577 -41.08 -11.77 -50.89
C LYS A 577 -41.09 -10.53 -51.77
N GLY A 578 -39.96 -10.23 -52.40
CA GLY A 578 -39.89 -9.23 -53.46
C GLY A 578 -38.57 -8.49 -53.58
N ALA A 579 -37.46 -9.19 -53.80
CA ALA A 579 -36.26 -8.60 -54.39
C ALA A 579 -35.45 -9.70 -55.09
N ALA A 580 -34.92 -9.36 -56.27
CA ALA A 580 -34.23 -10.24 -57.19
C ALA A 580 -33.04 -11.00 -56.57
N GLU A 581 -32.68 -12.15 -57.15
CA GLU A 581 -31.46 -12.92 -56.87
C GLU A 581 -30.22 -12.01 -57.01
N ILE A 582 -29.77 -11.44 -55.90
CA ILE A 582 -28.44 -10.89 -55.73
C ILE A 582 -27.61 -12.02 -55.11
N ASP A 583 -26.47 -12.31 -55.72
CA ASP A 583 -25.47 -13.25 -55.23
C ASP A 583 -25.19 -12.99 -53.73
N GLY A 584 -25.20 -14.04 -52.90
CA GLY A 584 -25.14 -13.92 -51.44
C GLY A 584 -23.91 -13.15 -50.96
N GLU A 585 -22.82 -13.23 -51.72
CA GLU A 585 -21.57 -12.52 -51.47
C GLU A 585 -21.69 -11.00 -51.75
N GLN A 586 -22.38 -10.60 -52.82
CA GLN A 586 -22.66 -9.19 -53.13
C GLN A 586 -23.63 -8.56 -52.13
N ARG A 587 -24.63 -9.32 -51.67
CA ARG A 587 -25.60 -8.85 -50.66
C ARG A 587 -24.95 -8.64 -49.30
N LEU A 588 -24.05 -9.53 -48.88
CA LEU A 588 -23.29 -9.38 -47.63
C LEU A 588 -22.32 -8.20 -47.69
N ALA A 589 -21.67 -7.98 -48.84
CA ALA A 589 -20.80 -6.82 -49.06
C ALA A 589 -21.58 -5.49 -49.05
N HIS A 590 -22.81 -5.47 -49.58
CA HIS A 590 -23.70 -4.31 -49.52
C HIS A 590 -24.11 -3.99 -48.07
N LEU A 591 -24.50 -5.00 -47.29
CA LEU A 591 -24.91 -4.82 -45.89
C LEU A 591 -23.77 -4.30 -45.00
N CYS A 592 -22.55 -4.81 -45.21
CA CYS A 592 -21.37 -4.29 -44.49
C CYS A 592 -21.02 -2.85 -44.89
N ALA A 593 -21.48 -2.37 -46.06
CA ALA A 593 -21.31 -0.98 -46.46
C ALA A 593 -22.40 -0.05 -45.90
N GLU A 594 -23.55 -0.61 -45.50
CA GLU A 594 -24.69 0.12 -44.93
C GLU A 594 -24.62 0.28 -43.40
N GLY A 595 -24.07 -0.70 -42.68
CA GLY A 595 -23.98 -0.60 -41.22
C GLY A 595 -23.42 -1.84 -40.52
N VAL A 596 -23.53 -1.86 -39.19
CA VAL A 596 -23.04 -2.98 -38.36
C VAL A 596 -24.00 -4.16 -38.50
N THR A 597 -23.54 -5.22 -39.15
CA THR A 597 -24.29 -6.48 -39.31
C THR A 597 -24.45 -7.22 -37.99
N VAL A 598 -25.42 -8.15 -37.92
CA VAL A 598 -25.61 -9.06 -36.79
C VAL A 598 -24.29 -9.69 -36.34
N GLN A 599 -23.53 -10.26 -37.28
CA GLN A 599 -22.27 -10.94 -36.98
C GLN A 599 -21.20 -9.98 -36.46
N GLY A 600 -21.12 -8.76 -37.00
CA GLY A 600 -20.21 -7.73 -36.49
C GLY A 600 -20.60 -7.27 -35.09
N PHE A 601 -21.90 -7.12 -34.82
CA PHE A 601 -22.41 -6.81 -33.49
C PHE A 601 -22.11 -7.93 -32.48
N GLU A 602 -22.35 -9.20 -32.85
CA GLU A 602 -22.02 -10.34 -32.01
C GLU A 602 -20.52 -10.41 -31.69
N CYS A 603 -19.67 -10.16 -32.69
CA CYS A 603 -18.21 -10.14 -32.53
C CYS A 603 -17.78 -8.97 -31.64
N LEU A 604 -18.33 -7.77 -31.85
CA LEU A 604 -18.09 -6.59 -31.03
C LEU A 604 -18.39 -6.88 -29.56
N VAL A 605 -19.58 -7.41 -29.26
CA VAL A 605 -19.96 -7.74 -27.88
C VAL A 605 -19.05 -8.84 -27.32
N THR A 606 -18.70 -9.85 -28.13
CA THR A 606 -17.76 -10.92 -27.71
C THR A 606 -16.39 -10.36 -27.35
N GLU A 607 -15.85 -9.42 -28.12
CA GLU A 607 -14.56 -8.78 -27.83
C GLU A 607 -14.65 -7.89 -26.58
N LEU A 608 -15.73 -7.14 -26.40
CA LEU A 608 -15.97 -6.36 -25.17
C LEU A 608 -16.12 -7.27 -23.93
N GLU A 609 -16.73 -8.43 -24.08
CA GLU A 609 -16.84 -9.46 -23.03
C GLU A 609 -15.49 -10.15 -22.75
N LYS A 610 -14.67 -10.42 -23.78
CA LYS A 610 -13.30 -10.94 -23.62
C LYS A 610 -12.40 -9.96 -22.86
N VAL A 611 -12.54 -8.66 -23.12
CA VAL A 611 -11.88 -7.60 -22.34
C VAL A 611 -12.32 -7.62 -20.87
N SER A 612 -13.56 -8.05 -20.60
CA SER A 612 -14.10 -8.30 -19.24
C SER A 612 -13.80 -9.72 -18.71
N GLY A 613 -13.27 -10.60 -19.57
CA GLY A 613 -12.88 -12.00 -19.37
C GLY A 613 -14.01 -12.95 -18.97
N ILE A 614 -15.17 -12.76 -19.58
CA ILE A 614 -16.24 -13.77 -19.62
C ILE A 614 -15.92 -14.68 -20.81
N SER A 615 -15.65 -15.97 -20.56
CA SER A 615 -15.06 -16.85 -21.57
C SER A 615 -15.99 -17.91 -22.17
N SER A 616 -17.29 -17.91 -21.85
CA SER A 616 -18.22 -18.88 -22.43
C SER A 616 -19.55 -18.25 -22.83
N ARG A 617 -19.96 -18.53 -24.07
CA ARG A 617 -21.32 -18.28 -24.52
C ARG A 617 -22.02 -19.61 -24.77
N THR A 618 -23.20 -19.78 -24.19
CA THR A 618 -24.12 -20.85 -24.53
C THR A 618 -24.88 -20.49 -25.81
N GLU A 619 -25.35 -21.46 -26.59
CA GLU A 619 -26.21 -21.21 -27.76
C GLU A 619 -27.44 -20.33 -27.44
N VAL A 620 -27.94 -20.44 -26.19
CA VAL A 620 -29.03 -19.61 -25.64
C VAL A 620 -28.71 -18.11 -25.65
N GLN A 621 -27.43 -17.72 -25.48
CA GLN A 621 -27.00 -16.32 -25.50
C GLN A 621 -26.97 -15.74 -26.92
N LYS A 622 -26.64 -16.54 -27.93
CA LYS A 622 -26.68 -16.11 -29.35
C LYS A 622 -28.11 -15.82 -29.80
N SER A 623 -29.05 -16.71 -29.50
CA SER A 623 -30.47 -16.54 -29.86
C SER A 623 -31.10 -15.29 -29.23
N ALA A 624 -30.72 -14.97 -27.99
CA ALA A 624 -31.20 -13.77 -27.31
C ALA A 624 -30.57 -12.48 -27.86
N MET A 625 -29.30 -12.50 -28.27
CA MET A 625 -28.67 -11.36 -28.95
C MET A 625 -29.30 -11.10 -30.32
N LEU A 626 -29.60 -12.16 -31.08
CA LEU A 626 -30.34 -12.05 -32.34
C LEU A 626 -31.70 -11.38 -32.13
N ALA A 627 -32.46 -11.82 -31.12
CA ALA A 627 -33.74 -11.20 -30.80
C ALA A 627 -33.62 -9.73 -30.36
N ILE A 628 -32.51 -9.35 -29.70
CA ILE A 628 -32.23 -7.95 -29.37
C ILE A 628 -31.85 -7.17 -30.64
N PHE A 629 -31.00 -7.72 -31.50
CA PHE A 629 -30.62 -7.10 -32.77
C PHE A 629 -31.84 -6.85 -33.66
N GLU A 630 -32.73 -7.84 -33.80
CA GLU A 630 -33.99 -7.72 -34.56
C GLU A 630 -34.93 -6.65 -34.02
N GLN A 631 -34.92 -6.38 -32.70
CA GLN A 631 -35.68 -5.28 -32.11
C GLN A 631 -35.06 -3.90 -32.38
N LEU A 632 -33.77 -3.86 -32.69
CA LEU A 632 -32.99 -2.64 -32.90
C LEU A 632 -32.91 -2.26 -34.38
N ASP A 633 -32.92 -3.25 -35.27
CA ASP A 633 -32.97 -3.13 -36.73
C ASP A 633 -34.40 -2.77 -37.20
N LYS A 634 -34.74 -1.47 -37.14
CA LYS A 634 -36.10 -0.98 -37.38
C LYS A 634 -36.52 -1.07 -38.84
N ASN A 635 -35.57 -0.94 -39.76
CA ASN A 635 -35.82 -1.06 -41.19
C ASN A 635 -35.72 -2.52 -41.67
N SER A 636 -35.31 -3.45 -40.80
CA SER A 636 -35.16 -4.88 -41.05
C SER A 636 -34.26 -5.17 -42.26
N ASN A 637 -33.25 -4.32 -42.48
CA ASN A 637 -32.31 -4.48 -43.57
C ASN A 637 -31.17 -5.46 -43.22
N GLY A 638 -30.98 -5.81 -41.94
CA GLY A 638 -29.92 -6.70 -41.44
C GLY A 638 -28.63 -5.99 -41.03
N ALA A 639 -28.61 -4.66 -40.98
CA ALA A 639 -27.46 -3.83 -40.64
C ALA A 639 -27.87 -2.57 -39.86
N LEU A 640 -27.29 -2.37 -38.66
CA LEU A 640 -27.54 -1.19 -37.86
C LEU A 640 -26.76 0.01 -38.42
N GLU A 641 -27.45 0.97 -39.02
CA GLU A 641 -26.85 2.27 -39.39
C GLU A 641 -26.43 3.04 -38.12
N PHE A 642 -25.54 4.03 -38.24
CA PHE A 642 -25.01 4.78 -37.09
C PHE A 642 -26.09 5.29 -36.13
N VAL A 643 -27.19 5.84 -36.66
CA VAL A 643 -28.30 6.38 -35.85
C VAL A 643 -29.04 5.24 -35.13
N GLU A 644 -29.22 4.09 -35.77
CA GLU A 644 -29.87 2.92 -35.18
C GLU A 644 -28.98 2.26 -34.13
N PHE A 645 -27.68 2.17 -34.39
CA PHE A 645 -26.68 1.70 -33.45
C PHE A 645 -26.58 2.63 -32.22
N GLU A 646 -26.53 3.94 -32.43
CA GLU A 646 -26.53 4.92 -31.34
C GLU A 646 -27.84 4.86 -30.54
N ALA A 647 -28.98 4.80 -31.23
CA ALA A 647 -30.29 4.64 -30.59
C ALA A 647 -30.40 3.32 -29.83
N ALA A 648 -29.80 2.23 -30.34
CA ALA A 648 -29.76 0.94 -29.69
C ALA A 648 -28.98 1.00 -28.37
N VAL A 649 -27.76 1.53 -28.43
CA VAL A 649 -26.91 1.69 -27.25
C VAL A 649 -27.58 2.63 -26.23
N ASN A 650 -28.24 3.70 -26.69
CA ASN A 650 -28.95 4.65 -25.81
C ASN A 650 -30.28 4.10 -25.26
N THR A 651 -31.02 3.29 -26.02
CA THR A 651 -32.25 2.62 -25.55
C THR A 651 -31.91 1.60 -24.48
N LEU A 652 -30.83 0.85 -24.66
CA LEU A 652 -30.30 -0.04 -23.64
C LEU A 652 -29.86 0.74 -22.39
N LYS A 653 -29.31 1.96 -22.52
CA LYS A 653 -29.05 2.84 -21.36
C LYS A 653 -30.33 3.30 -20.62
N GLY A 654 -31.44 3.52 -21.35
CA GLY A 654 -32.64 4.23 -20.86
C GLY A 654 -33.61 3.45 -19.96
N VAL A 655 -33.52 2.11 -19.89
CA VAL A 655 -34.50 1.26 -19.16
C VAL A 655 -34.49 1.43 -17.62
N VAL A 656 -33.65 2.33 -17.09
CA VAL A 656 -33.61 2.66 -15.65
C VAL A 656 -34.75 3.60 -15.21
N GLN A 657 -35.39 4.37 -16.11
CA GLN A 657 -36.43 5.31 -15.66
C GLN A 657 -37.79 4.68 -15.34
N ASP A 658 -38.15 3.54 -15.94
CA ASP A 658 -39.50 2.97 -15.77
C ASP A 658 -39.62 1.86 -14.71
N LYS A 659 -38.50 1.38 -14.13
CA LYS A 659 -38.53 0.30 -13.11
C LYS A 659 -38.33 0.76 -11.66
N GLU A 660 -38.01 2.03 -11.41
CA GLU A 660 -38.03 2.58 -10.03
C GLU A 660 -39.44 3.02 -9.57
N ALA A 661 -40.46 2.97 -10.43
CA ALA A 661 -41.82 3.43 -10.10
C ALA A 661 -42.77 2.36 -9.53
N ASN A 662 -42.36 1.09 -9.41
CA ASN A 662 -43.22 0.05 -8.82
C ASN A 662 -42.41 -1.01 -8.07
N SER A 663 -42.01 -0.69 -6.85
CA SER A 663 -41.81 -1.71 -5.81
C SER A 663 -42.71 -1.36 -4.63
N HIS A 664 -43.66 -2.26 -4.39
CA HIS A 664 -44.60 -2.19 -3.28
C HIS A 664 -43.86 -2.07 -1.94
N GLU A 665 -44.36 -1.14 -1.15
CA GLU A 665 -44.16 -1.00 0.29
C GLU A 665 -44.39 -2.35 0.98
N VAL A 666 -43.31 -3.04 1.34
CA VAL A 666 -43.36 -4.18 2.26
C VAL A 666 -43.08 -3.66 3.65
N ASP A 667 -44.11 -3.78 4.49
CA ASP A 667 -44.15 -3.41 5.89
C ASP A 667 -42.88 -3.83 6.65
N SER A 668 -42.30 -2.84 7.33
CA SER A 668 -41.22 -3.01 8.29
C SER A 668 -41.61 -3.94 9.44
N PRO A 669 -40.81 -4.96 9.81
CA PRO A 669 -40.96 -5.59 11.10
C PRO A 669 -40.38 -4.66 12.18
N LYS A 670 -41.25 -4.34 13.14
CA LYS A 670 -40.92 -3.62 14.37
C LYS A 670 -39.77 -4.29 15.12
N GLU A 671 -38.96 -3.43 15.77
CA GLU A 671 -38.00 -3.79 16.80
C GLU A 671 -38.56 -4.82 17.78
N SER A 672 -37.91 -5.98 17.88
CA SER A 672 -37.86 -6.73 19.14
C SER A 672 -36.64 -7.64 19.21
N GLU A 673 -36.02 -7.59 20.39
CA GLU A 673 -34.99 -8.50 20.94
C GLU A 673 -33.54 -8.33 20.47
N LYS A 674 -32.79 -7.60 21.31
CA LYS A 674 -31.33 -7.62 21.39
C LYS A 674 -30.81 -9.04 21.64
N LYS A 675 -30.50 -9.78 20.58
CA LYS A 675 -29.57 -10.91 20.67
C LYS A 675 -28.14 -10.39 20.91
N PRO A 676 -27.31 -11.10 21.70
CA PRO A 676 -25.95 -10.65 21.97
C PRO A 676 -25.17 -10.59 20.65
N SER A 677 -24.45 -9.50 20.41
CA SER A 677 -23.59 -9.39 19.23
C SER A 677 -22.53 -10.49 19.26
N VAL A 678 -22.10 -10.98 18.10
CA VAL A 678 -20.97 -11.92 17.96
C VAL A 678 -19.73 -11.40 18.71
N ALA A 679 -19.53 -10.07 18.75
CA ALA A 679 -18.50 -9.41 19.55
C ALA A 679 -18.63 -9.71 21.06
N ARG A 680 -19.83 -9.88 21.60
CA ARG A 680 -20.08 -10.23 23.00
C ARG A 680 -19.87 -11.72 23.28
N MET A 681 -20.18 -12.60 22.34
CA MET A 681 -19.85 -14.04 22.42
C MET A 681 -18.34 -14.30 22.33
N VAL A 682 -17.64 -13.61 21.42
CA VAL A 682 -16.18 -13.65 21.32
C VAL A 682 -15.53 -13.06 22.58
N MET A 683 -16.08 -11.98 23.14
CA MET A 683 -15.57 -11.42 24.40
C MET A 683 -15.86 -12.29 25.63
N GLN A 684 -16.97 -13.02 25.64
CA GLN A 684 -17.30 -13.97 26.71
C GLN A 684 -16.43 -15.24 26.62
N LYS A 685 -16.21 -15.78 25.41
CA LYS A 685 -15.20 -16.83 25.17
C LYS A 685 -13.77 -16.34 25.43
N GLN A 686 -13.44 -15.06 25.22
CA GLN A 686 -12.14 -14.49 25.61
C GLN A 686 -11.96 -14.40 27.13
N GLN A 687 -13.03 -14.14 27.88
CA GLN A 687 -12.99 -14.19 29.35
C GLN A 687 -12.81 -15.62 29.85
N GLU A 688 -13.30 -16.63 29.12
CA GLU A 688 -13.14 -18.05 29.45
C GLU A 688 -11.82 -18.66 28.92
N ALA A 689 -11.26 -18.17 27.80
CA ALA A 689 -10.05 -18.70 27.14
C ALA A 689 -8.76 -17.88 27.39
N GLY A 690 -8.85 -16.78 28.15
CA GLY A 690 -7.73 -15.89 28.42
C GLY A 690 -7.26 -15.09 27.19
N LEU A 691 -6.39 -14.10 27.40
CA LEU A 691 -5.83 -13.17 26.40
C LEU A 691 -5.05 -13.82 25.23
N ASN A 692 -5.07 -15.14 25.08
CA ASN A 692 -4.20 -15.91 24.17
C ASN A 692 -4.87 -16.39 22.89
N TYR A 693 -6.22 -16.33 22.77
CA TYR A 693 -6.95 -16.99 21.67
C TYR A 693 -6.57 -16.53 20.25
N PHE A 694 -6.12 -15.28 20.08
CA PHE A 694 -5.72 -14.74 18.76
C PHE A 694 -4.22 -14.42 18.66
N LYS A 695 -3.39 -14.92 19.57
CA LYS A 695 -1.95 -14.58 19.55
C LYS A 695 -1.23 -15.06 18.29
N ASP A 696 -1.74 -16.10 17.65
CA ASP A 696 -1.16 -16.71 16.45
C ASP A 696 -1.61 -16.01 15.16
N TRP A 697 -2.44 -14.97 15.25
CA TRP A 697 -2.92 -14.20 14.10
C TRP A 697 -2.11 -12.95 13.83
N GLY A 698 -1.58 -12.80 12.62
CA GLY A 698 -1.03 -11.56 12.08
C GLY A 698 -2.04 -10.83 11.20
N ILE A 699 -2.18 -9.52 11.36
CA ILE A 699 -2.95 -8.67 10.45
C ILE A 699 -1.99 -7.79 9.66
N MET A 700 -2.16 -7.74 8.34
CA MET A 700 -1.46 -6.81 7.47
C MET A 700 -2.48 -5.89 6.81
N TYR A 701 -2.12 -4.62 6.60
CA TYR A 701 -2.95 -3.69 5.84
C TYR A 701 -2.12 -2.92 4.83
N CYS A 702 -2.55 -2.96 3.57
CA CYS A 702 -2.01 -2.07 2.55
C CYS A 702 -3.10 -1.10 2.05
N GLY A 703 -2.85 0.19 2.23
CA GLY A 703 -3.73 1.26 1.80
C GLY A 703 -3.68 2.51 2.69
N GLY A 704 -4.39 3.56 2.26
CA GLY A 704 -4.36 4.88 2.91
C GLY A 704 -5.60 5.26 3.73
N ALA A 705 -6.57 4.35 3.91
CA ALA A 705 -7.84 4.71 4.52
C ALA A 705 -7.72 4.89 6.04
N ALA A 706 -7.70 6.15 6.50
CA ALA A 706 -7.58 6.48 7.92
C ALA A 706 -8.58 5.75 8.87
N PRO A 707 -9.86 5.53 8.49
CA PRO A 707 -10.78 4.75 9.31
C PRO A 707 -10.36 3.29 9.49
N VAL A 708 -9.84 2.66 8.42
CA VAL A 708 -9.35 1.27 8.45
C VAL A 708 -8.15 1.16 9.38
N VAL A 709 -7.16 2.05 9.21
CA VAL A 709 -5.98 2.14 10.08
C VAL A 709 -6.37 2.30 11.56
N ALA A 710 -7.36 3.14 11.85
CA ALA A 710 -7.82 3.37 13.22
C ALA A 710 -8.43 2.09 13.84
N THR A 711 -9.29 1.40 13.09
CA THR A 711 -9.91 0.14 13.54
C THR A 711 -8.89 -0.95 13.77
N LEU A 712 -7.96 -1.18 12.83
CA LEU A 712 -6.93 -2.22 12.98
C LEU A 712 -5.99 -1.94 14.16
N LYS A 713 -5.59 -0.67 14.36
CA LYS A 713 -4.81 -0.29 15.54
C LYS A 713 -5.58 -0.51 16.84
N GLN A 714 -6.88 -0.31 16.85
CA GLN A 714 -7.72 -0.63 17.99
C GLN A 714 -7.77 -2.15 18.23
N MET A 715 -7.90 -2.97 17.18
CA MET A 715 -7.86 -4.43 17.30
C MET A 715 -6.53 -4.94 17.87
N HIS A 716 -5.40 -4.37 17.44
CA HIS A 716 -4.10 -4.68 18.04
C HIS A 716 -4.07 -4.41 19.54
N HIS A 717 -4.63 -3.28 19.97
CA HIS A 717 -4.69 -2.91 21.39
C HIS A 717 -5.62 -3.83 22.19
N ASP A 718 -6.80 -4.14 21.64
CA ASP A 718 -7.84 -4.90 22.34
C ASP A 718 -7.56 -6.42 22.36
N LEU A 719 -6.93 -6.95 21.31
CA LEU A 719 -6.77 -8.40 21.08
C LEU A 719 -5.31 -8.88 21.16
N GLY A 720 -4.33 -7.98 21.17
CA GLY A 720 -2.91 -8.37 21.14
C GLY A 720 -2.40 -8.93 19.80
N VAL A 721 -3.24 -8.97 18.76
CA VAL A 721 -2.86 -9.39 17.39
C VAL A 721 -1.82 -8.45 16.79
N SER A 722 -0.77 -8.94 16.14
CA SER A 722 0.19 -8.05 15.46
C SER A 722 -0.49 -7.38 14.26
N VAL A 723 -0.23 -6.08 14.06
CA VAL A 723 -0.76 -5.32 12.93
C VAL A 723 0.41 -4.61 12.24
N LYS A 724 0.68 -4.98 10.98
CA LYS A 724 1.61 -4.26 10.10
C LYS A 724 0.82 -3.44 9.09
N ILE A 725 1.22 -2.18 8.86
CA ILE A 725 0.53 -1.27 7.93
C ILE A 725 1.55 -0.73 6.95
N GLU A 726 1.27 -0.88 5.66
CA GLU A 726 2.06 -0.30 4.58
C GLU A 726 1.21 0.70 3.79
N SER A 727 1.82 1.84 3.47
CA SER A 727 1.28 2.81 2.52
C SER A 727 2.38 3.19 1.55
N PHE A 728 2.19 2.86 0.28
CA PHE A 728 3.02 3.33 -0.82
C PHE A 728 2.70 4.82 -1.11
N ASP A 729 3.01 5.68 -0.14
CA ASP A 729 2.80 7.14 -0.16
C ASP A 729 4.05 7.89 -0.69
N TRP A 730 4.75 7.32 -1.67
CA TRP A 730 6.02 7.85 -2.19
C TRP A 730 5.82 8.99 -3.19
#